data_AF-A0A0D2FFT2-F1
#
_entry.id   AF-A0A0D2FFT2-F1
#
_cell.length_a   1.000
_cell.length_b   1.000
_cell.length_c   1.000
_cell.angle_alpha   90.00
_cell.angle_beta   90.00
_cell.angle_gamma   90.00
#
_symmetry.space_group_name_H-M   'P 1'
#
loop_
_entity.id
_entity.type
_entity.pdbx_description
1 polymer ?
#
loop_
_entity_poly.entity_id
_entity_poly.type
_entity_poly.pdbx_seq_one_letter_code
_entity_poly.pdbx_strand_id
1 'polypeptide(L)'
;MDTSSPRFESRGEVQGHTVIQGLTAHNLKMYLQGSSKGGVPQNEKDACLGTLGFREMDSREQDISPAVEHTCNWLFDTPEFEKWRDRTDLTDNHGVLCIRGKPGAGKSTLMRHALEYCKRKFSDHLIVAYFFNARGNTLEKTPLGMLRSIVYQLLDKDDLLYEQFVHIFRKKQITSEGRGWEWRQGELKTFIASVIQQWKSKPLLLFVDALDECNETDIQDVVEFLELLSTEAKKSDVTLRICLSRRHHPPLRITKCMELIVENHCDHREDIATYIKTKLAKRDDEIEAEIERKADGIFMWVVLVIKLLNKASLKVQGKRKAMREALEKIPGELEEVFGILFNKDDEDMAETVLMLQWVLFAQRPLKPEELYSAIETGDEGLLSQSGVVDHDSIQQSIEHLSKGLVEIRRGDTTTVRFIHLSVNDFLLRNKRLQTLDQALEPDPHRKYPLLGYAASHIFDHAEKVLAEDTAGQAGAEIGKWLRDANSWFKWWKGFLSTIDAYHGLQYLEANMDAGLLYMVSLRGYRSLVKNILAEGGADVNAQGGDFGNALQAASYRAYQQIVERLLEAGADVNAQGGHFGNALQAASWSGDQQIVERLLEAGADRLLEAGADVNAQGGKYGNALRAALHRNRHGVANMLRKAGANVIPRPPVDSGDNDDRDADADATTSEES
;
A
#
# COMPACT_ATOMS: atom_id res chain seq x y z
N MET A 1 26.80 42.61 -56.87
CA MET A 1 25.63 43.40 -57.31
C MET A 1 24.64 43.39 -56.17
N ASP A 2 24.31 44.60 -55.71
CA ASP A 2 23.13 45.03 -54.95
C ASP A 2 22.82 44.33 -53.62
N THR A 3 23.16 44.95 -52.49
CA THR A 3 22.46 46.07 -51.82
C THR A 3 21.06 45.69 -51.33
N SER A 4 20.95 45.44 -50.02
CA SER A 4 19.94 46.09 -49.17
C SER A 4 20.12 45.64 -47.72
N SER A 5 20.80 46.48 -46.94
CA SER A 5 20.58 46.55 -45.50
C SER A 5 19.17 47.08 -45.22
N PRO A 6 18.51 46.59 -44.15
CA PRO A 6 17.70 47.44 -43.30
C PRO A 6 18.48 47.71 -42.00
N ARG A 7 18.89 48.97 -41.85
CA ARG A 7 19.15 49.64 -40.57
C ARG A 7 17.84 50.26 -40.07
N PHE A 8 17.88 50.73 -38.82
CA PHE A 8 16.87 51.44 -38.01
C PHE A 8 16.04 50.55 -37.10
N GLU A 9 15.78 50.88 -35.84
CA GLU A 9 16.41 51.70 -34.79
C GLU A 9 15.43 51.59 -33.60
N SER A 10 16.02 51.77 -32.43
CA SER A 10 15.47 51.80 -31.08
C SER A 10 14.13 52.54 -30.82
N ARG A 11 13.52 52.15 -29.69
CA ARG A 11 12.62 52.88 -28.75
C ARG A 11 11.11 52.82 -29.02
N GLY A 12 10.43 52.01 -28.21
CA GLY A 12 9.03 52.16 -27.85
C GLY A 12 8.83 51.65 -26.42
N GLU A 13 8.26 52.49 -25.56
CA GLU A 13 8.05 52.31 -24.13
C GLU A 13 6.99 51.26 -23.76
N VAL A 14 7.10 50.83 -22.50
CA VAL A 14 6.23 49.99 -21.68
C VAL A 14 4.74 50.24 -21.88
N GLN A 15 3.97 49.18 -22.15
CA GLN A 15 2.61 49.00 -21.62
C GLN A 15 2.28 47.51 -21.48
N GLY A 16 1.87 47.13 -20.27
CA GLY A 16 1.55 45.76 -19.90
C GLY A 16 0.31 45.23 -20.60
N HIS A 17 0.45 44.07 -21.24
CA HIS A 17 -0.65 43.18 -21.55
C HIS A 17 -0.21 41.74 -21.31
N THR A 18 -0.71 41.20 -20.20
CA THR A 18 -1.20 39.83 -20.01
C THR A 18 -0.70 38.79 -21.03
N VAL A 19 0.50 38.24 -20.83
CA VAL A 19 0.92 36.98 -21.46
C VAL A 19 0.39 35.81 -20.61
N ILE A 20 -0.93 35.61 -20.64
CA ILE A 20 -1.56 34.33 -20.29
C ILE A 20 -2.22 33.80 -21.58
N GLN A 21 -1.40 33.52 -22.59
CA GLN A 21 -1.78 32.74 -23.76
C GLN A 21 -0.59 31.87 -24.17
N GLY A 22 -0.41 30.77 -23.45
CA GLY A 22 0.70 29.84 -23.67
C GLY A 22 0.48 28.45 -23.06
N LEU A 23 -0.77 28.04 -22.82
CA LEU A 23 -1.12 26.65 -22.53
C LEU A 23 -1.78 26.05 -23.77
N THR A 24 -1.00 25.90 -24.84
CA THR A 24 -1.45 25.14 -26.02
C THR A 24 -1.44 23.65 -25.73
N ALA A 25 -2.45 22.94 -26.25
CA ALA A 25 -2.70 21.50 -26.14
C ALA A 25 -1.51 20.55 -26.45
N HIS A 26 -0.36 21.08 -26.89
CA HIS A 26 0.85 20.33 -27.15
C HIS A 26 1.49 19.76 -25.86
N ASN A 27 1.43 20.48 -24.73
CA ASN A 27 1.98 19.99 -23.46
C ASN A 27 1.15 18.86 -22.83
N LEU A 28 -0.12 18.70 -23.23
CA LEU A 28 -0.97 17.59 -22.76
C LEU A 28 -0.54 16.24 -23.34
N LYS A 29 0.19 16.22 -24.46
CA LYS A 29 0.51 15.01 -25.21
C LYS A 29 1.74 14.25 -24.68
N MET A 30 2.68 14.93 -24.03
CA MET A 30 3.87 14.27 -23.47
C MET A 30 3.60 13.57 -22.13
N TYR A 31 2.62 14.04 -21.34
CA TYR A 31 2.36 13.49 -20.01
C TYR A 31 1.55 12.17 -20.00
N LEU A 32 0.91 11.79 -21.12
CA LEU A 32 0.00 10.63 -21.17
C LEU A 32 0.61 9.36 -21.78
N GLN A 33 1.93 9.31 -22.01
CA GLN A 33 2.58 8.10 -22.53
C GLN A 33 2.97 7.06 -21.46
N GLY A 34 2.63 7.28 -20.19
CA GLY A 34 2.93 6.34 -19.08
C GLY A 34 1.81 5.37 -18.68
N SER A 35 0.57 5.58 -19.11
CA SER A 35 -0.58 4.75 -18.73
C SER A 35 -1.16 4.05 -19.95
N SER A 36 -0.66 2.85 -20.22
CA SER A 36 -1.08 1.98 -21.33
C SER A 36 -2.51 1.45 -21.14
N LYS A 37 -3.50 2.32 -21.32
CA LYS A 37 -4.88 2.16 -21.83
C LYS A 37 -5.66 3.46 -21.49
N GLY A 38 -5.41 4.51 -22.24
CA GLY A 38 -6.19 5.74 -22.16
C GLY A 38 -5.90 6.60 -23.37
N GLY A 39 -6.89 6.75 -24.27
CA GLY A 39 -6.82 7.81 -25.28
C GLY A 39 -6.70 9.17 -24.59
N VAL A 40 -6.23 10.19 -25.31
CA VAL A 40 -6.27 11.59 -24.84
C VAL A 40 -7.68 11.86 -24.29
N PRO A 41 -7.85 12.29 -23.02
CA PRO A 41 -9.15 12.52 -22.44
C PRO A 41 -10.00 13.42 -23.32
N GLN A 42 -11.23 13.01 -23.65
CA GLN A 42 -12.12 13.78 -24.53
C GLN A 42 -12.65 15.04 -23.83
N ASN A 43 -12.66 15.06 -22.49
CA ASN A 43 -13.09 16.19 -21.66
C ASN A 43 -12.30 16.27 -20.32
N GLU A 44 -12.52 17.34 -19.54
CA GLU A 44 -11.88 17.57 -18.23
C GLU A 44 -12.29 16.54 -17.16
N LYS A 45 -13.52 16.03 -17.22
CA LYS A 45 -14.04 15.02 -16.29
C LYS A 45 -13.26 13.72 -16.42
N ASP A 46 -13.02 13.26 -17.64
CA ASP A 46 -12.22 12.07 -17.95
C ASP A 46 -10.77 12.24 -17.48
N ALA A 47 -10.20 13.43 -17.63
CA ALA A 47 -8.86 13.73 -17.13
C ALA A 47 -8.81 13.66 -15.59
N CYS A 48 -9.80 14.23 -14.91
CA CYS A 48 -9.94 14.18 -13.45
C CYS A 48 -10.11 12.73 -12.96
N LEU A 49 -11.07 12.00 -13.52
CA LEU A 49 -11.32 10.59 -13.21
C LEU A 49 -10.07 9.73 -13.48
N GLY A 50 -9.35 10.00 -14.57
CA GLY A 50 -8.08 9.34 -14.90
C GLY A 50 -6.97 9.53 -13.86
N THR A 51 -6.99 10.61 -13.07
CA THR A 51 -6.03 10.79 -11.96
C THR A 51 -6.40 10.01 -10.70
N LEU A 52 -7.68 9.64 -10.54
CA LEU A 52 -8.17 8.86 -9.41
C LEU A 52 -8.11 7.37 -9.71
N GLY A 53 -8.56 6.98 -10.91
CA GLY A 53 -8.56 5.60 -11.37
C GLY A 53 -7.16 5.00 -11.40
N PHE A 54 -7.10 3.69 -11.22
CA PHE A 54 -5.90 2.88 -11.43
C PHE A 54 -6.32 1.54 -12.05
N ARG A 55 -5.44 0.91 -12.81
CA ARG A 55 -5.78 -0.19 -13.72
C ARG A 55 -6.42 -1.38 -13.00
N GLU A 56 -5.98 -1.67 -11.78
CA GLU A 56 -6.41 -2.83 -11.01
C GLU A 56 -7.56 -2.55 -10.03
N MET A 57 -8.18 -1.37 -10.08
CA MET A 57 -9.15 -0.85 -9.09
C MET A 57 -10.33 -1.78 -8.79
N ASP A 58 -10.82 -2.52 -9.80
CA ASP A 58 -11.94 -3.44 -9.68
C ASP A 58 -11.52 -4.92 -9.76
N SER A 59 -10.22 -5.21 -9.88
CA SER A 59 -9.71 -6.57 -10.15
C SER A 59 -10.17 -7.56 -9.10
N ARG A 60 -10.16 -7.14 -7.82
CA ARG A 60 -10.56 -8.00 -6.71
C ARG A 60 -12.03 -8.39 -6.77
N GLU A 61 -12.93 -7.44 -7.06
CA GLU A 61 -14.38 -7.72 -7.21
C GLU A 61 -14.58 -8.75 -8.33
N GLN A 62 -13.92 -8.53 -9.48
CA GLN A 62 -14.03 -9.38 -10.67
C GLN A 62 -13.50 -10.81 -10.43
N ASP A 63 -12.47 -10.95 -9.60
CA ASP A 63 -11.80 -12.23 -9.31
C ASP A 63 -12.58 -13.12 -8.35
N ILE A 64 -13.52 -12.57 -7.56
CA ILE A 64 -14.36 -13.36 -6.67
C ILE A 64 -15.27 -14.27 -7.50
N SER A 65 -15.29 -15.57 -7.20
CA SER A 65 -16.22 -16.49 -7.85
C SER A 65 -17.68 -16.15 -7.52
N PRO A 66 -18.59 -16.23 -8.50
CA PRO A 66 -20.01 -16.06 -8.21
C PRO A 66 -20.48 -17.12 -7.20
N ALA A 67 -21.48 -16.76 -6.40
CA ALA A 67 -22.15 -17.70 -5.52
C ALA A 67 -22.73 -18.86 -6.33
N VAL A 68 -22.75 -20.06 -5.75
CA VAL A 68 -23.46 -21.20 -6.36
C VAL A 68 -24.96 -20.88 -6.37
N GLU A 69 -25.68 -21.38 -7.38
CA GLU A 69 -27.11 -21.15 -7.49
C GLU A 69 -27.83 -21.49 -6.16
N HIS A 70 -28.74 -20.61 -5.75
CA HIS A 70 -29.49 -20.68 -4.49
C HIS A 70 -28.67 -20.57 -3.18
N THR A 71 -27.36 -20.32 -3.23
CA THR A 71 -26.55 -20.05 -2.03
C THR A 71 -26.50 -18.57 -1.68
N CYS A 72 -26.01 -18.23 -0.48
CA CYS A 72 -25.76 -16.87 0.04
C CYS A 72 -27.01 -15.99 0.26
N ASN A 73 -28.21 -16.44 -0.15
CA ASN A 73 -29.46 -15.67 0.01
C ASN A 73 -29.90 -15.53 1.47
N TRP A 74 -29.51 -16.49 2.32
CA TRP A 74 -29.80 -16.47 3.76
C TRP A 74 -29.33 -15.17 4.43
N LEU A 75 -28.27 -14.54 3.91
CA LEU A 75 -27.77 -13.26 4.40
C LEU A 75 -28.90 -12.22 4.50
N PHE A 76 -29.80 -12.19 3.51
CA PHE A 76 -30.84 -11.18 3.39
C PHE A 76 -32.00 -11.35 4.37
N ASP A 77 -32.10 -12.54 4.96
CA ASP A 77 -33.11 -12.91 5.95
C ASP A 77 -32.56 -12.82 7.40
N THR A 78 -31.28 -12.47 7.56
CA THR A 78 -30.68 -12.29 8.89
C THR A 78 -31.17 -11.00 9.56
N PRO A 79 -31.45 -11.01 10.88
CA PRO A 79 -31.86 -9.82 11.62
C PRO A 79 -30.86 -8.65 11.48
N GLU A 80 -29.57 -8.95 11.40
CA GLU A 80 -28.51 -7.96 11.21
C GLU A 80 -28.59 -7.28 9.85
N PHE A 81 -28.79 -8.05 8.77
CA PHE A 81 -28.94 -7.50 7.43
C PHE A 81 -30.26 -6.74 7.28
N GLU A 82 -31.37 -7.24 7.82
CA GLU A 82 -32.65 -6.54 7.79
C GLU A 82 -32.59 -5.21 8.52
N LYS A 83 -32.02 -5.18 9.74
CA LYS A 83 -31.80 -3.93 10.49
C LYS A 83 -30.93 -2.95 9.72
N TRP A 84 -29.86 -3.43 9.08
CA TRP A 84 -28.96 -2.61 8.26
C TRP A 84 -29.66 -2.08 7.00
N ARG A 85 -30.39 -2.94 6.29
CA ARG A 85 -31.18 -2.64 5.09
C ARG A 85 -32.22 -1.57 5.41
N ASP A 86 -32.97 -1.76 6.47
CA ASP A 86 -34.11 -0.92 6.84
C ASP A 86 -33.71 0.26 7.74
N ARG A 87 -32.41 0.37 8.10
CA ARG A 87 -31.82 1.40 8.97
C ARG A 87 -32.57 1.57 10.29
N THR A 88 -32.90 0.45 10.94
CA THR A 88 -33.49 0.46 12.27
C THR A 88 -32.39 0.43 13.34
N ASP A 89 -32.69 0.97 14.54
CA ASP A 89 -31.75 0.99 15.69
C ASP A 89 -30.40 1.70 15.43
N LEU A 90 -30.44 2.84 14.75
CA LEU A 90 -29.25 3.66 14.45
C LEU A 90 -28.56 4.22 15.71
N THR A 91 -29.11 4.01 16.91
CA THR A 91 -28.48 4.34 18.19
C THR A 91 -27.22 3.53 18.44
N ASP A 92 -27.22 2.25 18.06
CA ASP A 92 -26.14 1.32 18.39
C ASP A 92 -25.29 0.88 17.20
N ASN A 93 -25.78 1.05 15.97
CA ASN A 93 -25.07 0.58 14.78
C ASN A 93 -24.68 1.67 13.77
N HIS A 94 -25.26 2.87 13.84
CA HIS A 94 -24.99 3.98 12.91
C HIS A 94 -25.14 3.63 11.40
N GLY A 95 -25.88 2.57 11.06
CA GLY A 95 -26.00 2.06 9.69
C GLY A 95 -24.82 1.22 9.22
N VAL A 96 -24.02 0.67 10.14
CA VAL A 96 -22.82 -0.14 9.83
C VAL A 96 -23.07 -1.62 10.12
N LEU A 97 -22.82 -2.48 9.14
CA LEU A 97 -22.84 -3.94 9.24
C LEU A 97 -21.44 -4.50 8.97
N CYS A 98 -20.95 -5.34 9.87
CA CYS A 98 -19.64 -5.98 9.84
C CYS A 98 -19.80 -7.51 9.69
N ILE A 99 -19.48 -8.03 8.51
CA ILE A 99 -19.47 -9.47 8.23
C ILE A 99 -18.10 -10.05 8.61
N ARG A 100 -18.09 -10.84 9.69
CA ARG A 100 -16.91 -11.51 10.24
C ARG A 100 -16.89 -12.98 9.90
N GLY A 101 -15.70 -13.55 9.85
CA GLY A 101 -15.55 -15.00 9.79
C GLY A 101 -14.15 -15.51 9.53
N LYS A 102 -13.99 -16.82 9.64
CA LYS A 102 -12.71 -17.53 9.43
C LYS A 102 -12.16 -17.31 8.00
N PRO A 103 -10.82 -17.46 7.79
CA PRO A 103 -10.27 -17.55 6.43
C PRO A 103 -10.99 -18.64 5.62
N GLY A 104 -11.29 -18.36 4.35
CA GLY A 104 -11.98 -19.34 3.51
C GLY A 104 -13.44 -19.63 3.87
N ALA A 105 -14.08 -18.88 4.79
CA ALA A 105 -15.49 -19.05 5.13
C ALA A 105 -16.47 -18.52 4.06
N GLY A 106 -16.00 -17.88 2.98
CA GLY A 106 -16.86 -17.37 1.90
C GLY A 106 -17.29 -15.89 2.02
N LYS A 107 -16.67 -15.11 2.92
CA LYS A 107 -17.00 -13.68 3.14
C LYS A 107 -17.02 -12.84 1.86
N SER A 108 -15.98 -12.90 1.03
CA SER A 108 -15.91 -12.10 -0.20
C SER A 108 -17.01 -12.50 -1.19
N THR A 109 -17.37 -13.79 -1.25
CA THR A 109 -18.51 -14.26 -2.06
C THR A 109 -19.83 -13.71 -1.53
N LEU A 110 -20.04 -13.71 -0.21
CA LEU A 110 -21.20 -13.07 0.42
C LEU A 110 -21.25 -11.56 0.15
N MET A 111 -20.11 -10.85 0.26
CA MET A 111 -20.02 -9.42 -0.01
C MET A 111 -20.33 -9.07 -1.45
N ARG A 112 -19.78 -9.83 -2.42
CA ARG A 112 -20.10 -9.66 -3.83
C ARG A 112 -21.58 -9.94 -4.10
N HIS A 113 -22.14 -11.03 -3.54
CA HIS A 113 -23.56 -11.37 -3.68
C HIS A 113 -24.48 -10.27 -3.10
N ALA A 114 -24.11 -9.74 -1.93
CA ALA A 114 -24.82 -8.63 -1.30
C ALA A 114 -24.74 -7.33 -2.12
N LEU A 115 -23.57 -7.02 -2.70
CA LEU A 115 -23.41 -5.87 -3.59
C LEU A 115 -24.29 -6.02 -4.84
N GLU A 116 -24.31 -7.18 -5.47
CA GLU A 116 -25.17 -7.47 -6.63
C GLU A 116 -26.66 -7.40 -6.28
N TYR A 117 -27.05 -7.91 -5.10
CA TYR A 117 -28.41 -7.75 -4.57
C TYR A 117 -28.78 -6.27 -4.39
N CYS A 118 -27.91 -5.48 -3.76
CA CYS A 118 -28.13 -4.06 -3.52
C CYS A 118 -28.20 -3.27 -4.84
N LYS A 119 -27.32 -3.55 -5.81
CA LYS A 119 -27.36 -2.94 -7.16
C LYS A 119 -28.73 -3.16 -7.84
N ARG A 120 -29.37 -4.32 -7.64
CA ARG A 120 -30.72 -4.61 -8.18
C ARG A 120 -31.84 -3.97 -7.35
N LYS A 121 -31.78 -4.09 -6.02
CA LYS A 121 -32.86 -3.70 -5.11
C LYS A 121 -32.94 -2.18 -4.90
N PHE A 122 -31.78 -1.51 -4.91
CA PHE A 122 -31.61 -0.10 -4.56
C PHE A 122 -31.11 0.71 -5.77
N SER A 123 -31.81 0.58 -6.90
CA SER A 123 -31.45 1.29 -8.15
C SER A 123 -31.49 2.82 -8.06
N ASP A 124 -32.21 3.35 -7.06
CA ASP A 124 -32.32 4.77 -6.72
C ASP A 124 -31.24 5.25 -5.73
N HIS A 125 -30.35 4.36 -5.26
CA HIS A 125 -29.26 4.68 -4.34
C HIS A 125 -27.96 4.95 -5.08
N LEU A 126 -27.08 5.76 -4.47
CA LEU A 126 -25.70 5.87 -4.88
C LEU A 126 -24.91 4.73 -4.21
N ILE A 127 -24.40 3.78 -4.99
CA ILE A 127 -23.71 2.58 -4.50
C ILE A 127 -22.23 2.66 -4.86
N VAL A 128 -21.35 2.55 -3.86
CA VAL A 128 -19.90 2.55 -4.01
C VAL A 128 -19.33 1.32 -3.31
N ALA A 129 -18.34 0.67 -3.91
CA ALA A 129 -17.73 -0.53 -3.33
C ALA A 129 -16.22 -0.55 -3.54
N TYR A 130 -15.49 -1.10 -2.57
CA TYR A 130 -14.07 -1.36 -2.71
C TYR A 130 -13.73 -2.71 -2.08
N PHE A 131 -12.90 -3.48 -2.77
CA PHE A 131 -12.47 -4.80 -2.32
C PHE A 131 -10.96 -4.80 -2.19
N PHE A 132 -10.44 -4.85 -0.97
CA PHE A 132 -9.00 -4.86 -0.73
C PHE A 132 -8.35 -6.13 -1.32
N ASN A 133 -7.17 -5.95 -1.89
CA ASN A 133 -6.34 -7.03 -2.41
C ASN A 133 -4.93 -6.96 -1.82
N ALA A 134 -4.62 -7.80 -0.82
CA ALA A 134 -3.28 -7.84 -0.20
C ALA A 134 -2.12 -8.06 -1.19
N ARG A 135 -2.40 -8.64 -2.37
CA ARG A 135 -1.40 -8.85 -3.43
C ARG A 135 -1.27 -7.73 -4.45
N GLY A 136 -2.10 -6.69 -4.40
CA GLY A 136 -1.91 -5.57 -5.30
C GLY A 136 -0.58 -4.88 -5.05
N ASN A 137 0.10 -4.50 -6.13
CA ASN A 137 1.47 -3.98 -6.05
C ASN A 137 1.52 -2.56 -5.47
N THR A 138 0.51 -1.73 -5.73
CA THR A 138 0.54 -0.29 -5.47
C THR A 138 -0.59 0.17 -4.56
N LEU A 139 -1.81 0.27 -5.09
CA LEU A 139 -2.92 0.94 -4.42
C LEU A 139 -3.95 -0.03 -3.84
N GLU A 140 -4.11 -1.24 -4.39
CA GLU A 140 -5.23 -2.14 -4.06
C GLU A 140 -5.29 -2.55 -2.57
N LYS A 141 -4.15 -2.57 -1.88
CA LYS A 141 -4.03 -2.91 -0.45
C LYS A 141 -3.95 -1.71 0.50
N THR A 142 -4.08 -0.49 -0.02
CA THR A 142 -3.82 0.73 0.76
C THR A 142 -5.09 1.53 0.99
N PRO A 143 -5.19 2.27 2.12
CA PRO A 143 -6.27 3.22 2.33
C PRO A 143 -6.37 4.24 1.20
N LEU A 144 -5.24 4.67 0.63
CA LEU A 144 -5.22 5.60 -0.51
C LEU A 144 -5.93 5.03 -1.75
N GLY A 145 -5.70 3.75 -2.08
CA GLY A 145 -6.38 3.10 -3.20
C GLY A 145 -7.89 3.01 -3.00
N MET A 146 -8.31 2.66 -1.77
CA MET A 146 -9.72 2.67 -1.38
C MET A 146 -10.34 4.05 -1.55
N LEU A 147 -9.70 5.09 -1.01
CA LEU A 147 -10.19 6.47 -1.09
C LEU A 147 -10.28 6.96 -2.54
N ARG A 148 -9.26 6.67 -3.36
CA ARG A 148 -9.26 7.00 -4.79
C ARG A 148 -10.42 6.32 -5.53
N SER A 149 -10.66 5.05 -5.27
CA SER A 149 -11.77 4.30 -5.87
C SER A 149 -13.14 4.83 -5.42
N ILE A 150 -13.29 5.12 -4.13
CA ILE A 150 -14.53 5.69 -3.59
C ILE A 150 -14.82 7.03 -4.27
N VAL A 151 -13.84 7.94 -4.31
CA VAL A 151 -14.02 9.24 -4.98
C VAL A 151 -14.30 9.05 -6.46
N TYR A 152 -13.51 8.24 -7.18
CA TYR A 152 -13.77 7.93 -8.59
C TYR A 152 -15.22 7.54 -8.84
N GLN A 153 -15.75 6.58 -8.08
CA GLN A 153 -17.11 6.08 -8.25
C GLN A 153 -18.18 7.12 -7.88
N LEU A 154 -17.92 7.96 -6.88
CA LEU A 154 -18.83 9.06 -6.52
C LEU A 154 -18.94 10.07 -7.67
N LEU A 155 -17.82 10.49 -8.26
CA LEU A 155 -17.79 11.49 -9.33
C LEU A 155 -18.29 10.94 -10.68
N ASP A 156 -18.04 9.65 -10.94
CA ASP A 156 -18.51 8.98 -12.14
C ASP A 156 -20.05 8.85 -12.13
N LYS A 157 -20.64 8.56 -10.96
CA LYS A 157 -22.08 8.31 -10.80
C LYS A 157 -22.92 9.55 -10.49
N ASP A 158 -22.31 10.67 -10.10
CA ASP A 158 -23.03 11.91 -9.75
C ASP A 158 -22.27 13.17 -10.23
N ASP A 159 -22.89 13.91 -11.16
CA ASP A 159 -22.28 15.12 -11.76
C ASP A 159 -22.15 16.28 -10.78
N LEU A 160 -23.04 16.41 -9.78
CA LEU A 160 -22.95 17.48 -8.80
C LEU A 160 -21.74 17.29 -7.88
N LEU A 161 -21.41 16.03 -7.55
CA LEU A 161 -20.18 15.72 -6.83
C LEU A 161 -18.94 16.02 -7.67
N TYR A 162 -18.97 15.75 -8.97
CA TYR A 162 -17.91 16.16 -9.88
C TYR A 162 -17.72 17.68 -9.90
N GLU A 163 -18.79 18.46 -9.98
CA GLU A 163 -18.72 19.93 -9.94
C GLU A 163 -18.10 20.45 -8.63
N GLN A 164 -18.35 19.80 -7.50
CA GLN A 164 -17.71 20.15 -6.23
C GLN A 164 -16.22 19.77 -6.20
N PHE A 165 -15.87 18.61 -6.75
CA PHE A 165 -14.50 18.09 -6.72
C PHE A 165 -13.57 18.76 -7.74
N VAL A 166 -14.08 19.19 -8.90
CA VAL A 166 -13.26 19.73 -10.00
C VAL A 166 -12.43 20.95 -9.56
N HIS A 167 -12.91 21.72 -8.58
CA HIS A 167 -12.15 22.84 -8.01
C HIS A 167 -10.88 22.39 -7.29
N ILE A 168 -10.92 21.25 -6.59
CA ILE A 168 -9.76 20.65 -5.92
C ILE A 168 -8.76 20.16 -6.98
N PHE A 169 -9.27 19.49 -8.02
CA PHE A 169 -8.47 19.02 -9.16
C PHE A 169 -7.78 20.17 -9.90
N ARG A 170 -8.51 21.22 -10.28
CA ARG A 170 -7.94 22.41 -10.95
C ARG A 170 -6.89 23.10 -10.07
N LYS A 171 -7.15 23.22 -8.76
CA LYS A 171 -6.18 23.78 -7.81
C LYS A 171 -4.88 22.98 -7.82
N LYS A 172 -4.94 21.65 -7.78
CA LYS A 172 -3.77 20.75 -7.90
C LYS A 172 -3.00 20.96 -9.19
N GLN A 173 -3.71 21.04 -10.32
CA GLN A 173 -3.09 21.29 -11.62
C GLN A 173 -2.35 22.63 -11.67
N ILE A 174 -2.92 23.68 -11.07
CA ILE A 174 -2.29 25.00 -11.00
C ILE A 174 -1.07 24.97 -10.07
N THR A 175 -1.22 24.44 -8.84
CA THR A 175 -0.15 24.43 -7.83
C THR A 175 1.02 23.52 -8.19
N SER A 176 0.80 22.53 -9.06
CA SER A 176 1.88 21.66 -9.52
C SER A 176 2.77 22.31 -10.58
N GLU A 177 2.32 23.39 -11.25
CA GLU A 177 3.09 24.11 -12.28
C GLU A 177 3.63 23.17 -13.39
N GLY A 178 2.90 22.10 -13.70
CA GLY A 178 3.33 21.06 -14.65
C GLY A 178 4.23 19.97 -14.08
N ARG A 179 4.57 20.01 -12.79
CA ARG A 179 5.24 18.89 -12.09
C ARG A 179 4.27 17.72 -11.87
N GLY A 180 4.80 16.50 -11.79
CA GLY A 180 4.00 15.33 -11.38
C GLY A 180 3.45 15.53 -9.97
N TRP A 181 2.20 15.15 -9.74
CA TRP A 181 1.54 15.23 -8.44
C TRP A 181 0.69 14.01 -8.18
N GLU A 182 0.45 13.71 -6.90
CA GLU A 182 -0.38 12.59 -6.46
C GLU A 182 -1.46 13.03 -5.47
N TRP A 183 -2.50 12.20 -5.35
CA TRP A 183 -3.53 12.36 -4.35
C TRP A 183 -3.01 11.92 -2.97
N ARG A 184 -3.21 12.76 -1.95
CA ARG A 184 -2.95 12.44 -0.54
C ARG A 184 -4.22 11.87 0.10
N GLN A 185 -4.06 11.03 1.12
CA GLN A 185 -5.22 10.45 1.82
C GLN A 185 -6.07 11.53 2.49
N GLY A 186 -5.42 12.48 3.18
CA GLY A 186 -6.11 13.53 3.94
C GLY A 186 -7.09 14.35 3.09
N GLU A 187 -6.70 14.76 1.89
CA GLU A 187 -7.58 15.56 1.01
C GLU A 187 -8.78 14.75 0.49
N LEU A 188 -8.59 13.46 0.18
CA LEU A 188 -9.70 12.60 -0.24
C LEU A 188 -10.64 12.30 0.94
N LYS A 189 -10.09 12.06 2.15
CA LYS A 189 -10.88 11.92 3.38
C LYS A 189 -11.71 13.18 3.66
N THR A 190 -11.10 14.36 3.58
CA THR A 190 -11.81 15.63 3.77
C THR A 190 -12.92 15.81 2.74
N PHE A 191 -12.67 15.48 1.47
CA PHE A 191 -13.70 15.56 0.44
C PHE A 191 -14.88 14.61 0.75
N ILE A 192 -14.62 13.31 0.98
CA ILE A 192 -15.68 12.34 1.27
C ILE A 192 -16.47 12.75 2.53
N ALA A 193 -15.80 13.19 3.59
CA ALA A 193 -16.47 13.69 4.80
C ALA A 193 -17.37 14.90 4.49
N SER A 194 -16.90 15.84 3.66
CA SER A 194 -17.70 17.00 3.23
C SER A 194 -18.92 16.60 2.41
N VAL A 195 -18.77 15.56 1.55
CA VAL A 195 -19.90 14.96 0.83
C VAL A 195 -20.91 14.46 1.85
N ILE A 196 -20.54 13.60 2.80
CA ILE A 196 -21.45 13.07 3.82
C ILE A 196 -22.13 14.18 4.64
N GLN A 197 -21.42 15.25 5.00
CA GLN A 197 -21.99 16.33 5.79
C GLN A 197 -23.06 17.15 5.05
N GLN A 198 -22.91 17.28 3.72
CA GLN A 198 -23.76 18.13 2.87
C GLN A 198 -24.74 17.33 2.00
N TRP A 199 -24.66 15.99 2.04
CA TRP A 199 -25.41 15.12 1.15
C TRP A 199 -26.92 15.17 1.44
N LYS A 200 -27.70 15.61 0.45
CA LYS A 200 -29.17 15.69 0.53
C LYS A 200 -29.89 15.02 -0.64
N SER A 201 -29.15 14.32 -1.48
CA SER A 201 -29.65 13.64 -2.67
C SER A 201 -30.08 12.20 -2.32
N LYS A 202 -29.65 11.22 -3.11
CA LYS A 202 -29.98 9.79 -2.96
C LYS A 202 -29.35 9.17 -1.72
N PRO A 203 -29.96 8.18 -1.07
CA PRO A 203 -29.25 7.36 -0.08
C PRO A 203 -27.91 6.80 -0.60
N LEU A 204 -26.89 6.78 0.26
CA LEU A 204 -25.54 6.29 -0.06
C LEU A 204 -25.29 4.94 0.60
N LEU A 205 -24.70 4.02 -0.16
CA LEU A 205 -24.39 2.67 0.28
C LEU A 205 -22.93 2.34 -0.10
N LEU A 206 -22.12 2.07 0.92
CA LEU A 206 -20.68 1.83 0.82
C LEU A 206 -20.34 0.40 1.22
N PHE A 207 -19.67 -0.34 0.33
CA PHE A 207 -19.14 -1.68 0.59
C PHE A 207 -17.61 -1.64 0.71
N VAL A 208 -17.07 -2.27 1.74
CA VAL A 208 -15.61 -2.41 1.94
C VAL A 208 -15.29 -3.87 2.31
N ASP A 209 -14.83 -4.67 1.34
CA ASP A 209 -14.47 -6.08 1.58
C ASP A 209 -13.01 -6.22 2.01
N ALA A 210 -12.76 -7.19 2.89
CA ALA A 210 -11.44 -7.68 3.27
C ALA A 210 -10.57 -6.59 3.94
N LEU A 211 -11.15 -5.87 4.90
CA LEU A 211 -10.48 -4.77 5.61
C LEU A 211 -9.17 -5.21 6.29
N ASP A 212 -9.10 -6.47 6.73
CA ASP A 212 -7.92 -7.07 7.36
C ASP A 212 -6.75 -7.35 6.41
N GLU A 213 -6.89 -7.05 5.11
CA GLU A 213 -5.81 -7.15 4.12
C GLU A 213 -4.92 -5.90 4.07
N CYS A 214 -5.26 -4.85 4.83
CA CYS A 214 -4.37 -3.71 5.07
C CYS A 214 -3.31 -4.04 6.14
N ASN A 215 -2.24 -3.27 6.18
CA ASN A 215 -1.30 -3.32 7.31
C ASN A 215 -2.00 -2.86 8.60
N GLU A 216 -1.57 -3.31 9.78
CA GLU A 216 -2.30 -3.09 11.04
C GLU A 216 -2.57 -1.60 11.35
N THR A 217 -1.60 -0.72 11.11
CA THR A 217 -1.76 0.74 11.24
C THR A 217 -2.81 1.30 10.28
N ASP A 218 -2.85 0.78 9.05
CA ASP A 218 -3.79 1.20 8.01
C ASP A 218 -5.21 0.71 8.30
N ILE A 219 -5.37 -0.49 8.90
CA ILE A 219 -6.69 -1.00 9.32
C ILE A 219 -7.33 -0.02 10.31
N GLN A 220 -6.58 0.40 11.33
CA GLN A 220 -7.09 1.32 12.35
C GLN A 220 -7.49 2.67 11.74
N ASP A 221 -6.65 3.23 10.85
CA ASP A 221 -6.93 4.50 10.16
C ASP A 221 -8.17 4.44 9.25
N VAL A 222 -8.41 3.31 8.57
CA VAL A 222 -9.64 3.11 7.77
C VAL A 222 -10.86 3.00 8.67
N VAL A 223 -10.76 2.29 9.79
CA VAL A 223 -11.87 2.09 10.72
C VAL A 223 -12.30 3.41 11.36
N GLU A 224 -11.34 4.18 11.87
CA GLU A 224 -11.60 5.51 12.43
C GLU A 224 -12.27 6.43 11.41
N PHE A 225 -11.84 6.35 10.14
CA PHE A 225 -12.47 7.09 9.06
C PHE A 225 -13.90 6.63 8.78
N LEU A 226 -14.18 5.33 8.70
CA LEU A 226 -15.54 4.82 8.49
C LEU A 226 -16.47 5.14 9.68
N GLU A 227 -15.96 5.09 10.92
CA GLU A 227 -16.69 5.52 12.11
C GLU A 227 -17.01 7.01 12.08
N LEU A 228 -16.05 7.85 11.66
CA LEU A 228 -16.25 9.27 11.43
C LEU A 228 -17.39 9.49 10.41
N LEU A 229 -17.35 8.83 9.24
CA LEU A 229 -18.39 8.97 8.23
C LEU A 229 -19.78 8.57 8.76
N SER A 230 -19.87 7.45 9.49
CA SER A 230 -21.14 7.00 10.08
C SER A 230 -21.70 8.01 11.10
N THR A 231 -20.81 8.63 11.87
CA THR A 231 -21.15 9.63 12.89
C THR A 231 -21.59 10.94 12.26
N GLU A 232 -20.87 11.43 11.25
CA GLU A 232 -21.23 12.63 10.51
C GLU A 232 -22.54 12.44 9.73
N ALA A 233 -22.76 11.28 9.13
CA ALA A 233 -24.03 10.96 8.47
C ALA A 233 -25.21 11.04 9.44
N LYS A 234 -25.06 10.51 10.67
CA LYS A 234 -26.09 10.59 11.71
C LYS A 234 -26.35 12.02 12.16
N LYS A 235 -25.30 12.83 12.36
CA LYS A 235 -25.43 14.25 12.75
C LYS A 235 -26.12 15.08 11.68
N SER A 236 -25.79 14.85 10.41
CA SER A 236 -26.34 15.60 9.27
C SER A 236 -27.64 15.02 8.73
N ASP A 237 -28.21 14.00 9.37
CA ASP A 237 -29.41 13.26 8.93
C ASP A 237 -29.30 12.77 7.46
N VAL A 238 -28.16 12.16 7.16
CA VAL A 238 -27.84 11.57 5.86
C VAL A 238 -28.07 10.07 5.91
N THR A 239 -28.73 9.55 4.87
CA THR A 239 -28.95 8.11 4.72
C THR A 239 -27.69 7.43 4.19
N LEU A 240 -26.80 7.04 5.09
CA LEU A 240 -25.60 6.24 4.81
C LEU A 240 -25.76 4.82 5.35
N ARG A 241 -25.37 3.83 4.54
CA ARG A 241 -25.20 2.43 4.93
C ARG A 241 -23.79 1.99 4.60
N ILE A 242 -23.10 1.39 5.56
CA ILE A 242 -21.76 0.83 5.36
C ILE A 242 -21.83 -0.67 5.62
N CYS A 243 -21.40 -1.49 4.65
CA CYS A 243 -21.20 -2.92 4.83
C CYS A 243 -19.71 -3.22 4.68
N LEU A 244 -19.13 -3.85 5.69
CA LEU A 244 -17.71 -4.17 5.70
C LEU A 244 -17.49 -5.64 6.05
N SER A 245 -16.43 -6.24 5.52
CA SER A 245 -16.05 -7.60 5.87
C SER A 245 -14.64 -7.69 6.43
N ARG A 246 -14.45 -8.63 7.36
CA ARG A 246 -13.15 -8.86 8.00
C ARG A 246 -12.97 -10.26 8.60
N ARG A 247 -11.74 -10.61 8.97
CA ARG A 247 -11.42 -11.75 9.85
C ARG A 247 -11.65 -11.44 11.33
N HIS A 248 -11.55 -12.46 12.17
CA HIS A 248 -11.52 -12.27 13.64
C HIS A 248 -10.24 -11.63 14.15
N HIS A 249 -9.15 -11.81 13.42
CA HIS A 249 -7.82 -11.29 13.74
C HIS A 249 -7.33 -10.42 12.57
N PRO A 250 -6.66 -9.29 12.83
CA PRO A 250 -6.32 -8.74 14.16
C PRO A 250 -7.56 -8.28 14.95
N PRO A 251 -7.51 -8.29 16.30
CA PRO A 251 -8.61 -7.83 17.12
C PRO A 251 -8.80 -6.33 16.92
N LEU A 252 -9.95 -5.95 16.37
CA LEU A 252 -10.29 -4.54 16.16
C LEU A 252 -11.71 -4.30 16.63
N ARG A 253 -11.94 -3.19 17.34
CA ARG A 253 -13.25 -2.81 17.84
C ARG A 253 -13.83 -1.70 16.97
N ILE A 254 -14.93 -1.99 16.29
CA ILE A 254 -15.78 -0.98 15.67
C ILE A 254 -16.89 -0.67 16.68
N THR A 255 -16.91 0.56 17.18
CA THR A 255 -17.68 1.01 18.34
C THR A 255 -19.18 0.93 18.11
N LYS A 256 -19.63 1.26 16.89
CA LYS A 256 -21.05 1.30 16.49
C LYS A 256 -21.25 0.51 15.22
N CYS A 257 -21.40 -0.80 15.34
CA CYS A 257 -21.72 -1.69 14.22
C CYS A 257 -22.53 -2.91 14.67
N MET A 258 -23.27 -3.49 13.74
CA MET A 258 -23.80 -4.86 13.89
C MET A 258 -22.75 -5.85 13.40
N GLU A 259 -22.53 -6.94 14.13
CA GLU A 259 -21.61 -8.00 13.71
C GLU A 259 -22.41 -9.25 13.31
N LEU A 260 -22.13 -9.77 12.12
CA LEU A 260 -22.62 -11.06 11.63
C LEU A 260 -21.43 -12.00 11.49
N ILE A 261 -21.46 -13.15 12.17
CA ILE A 261 -20.39 -14.15 12.12
C ILE A 261 -20.82 -15.30 11.19
N VAL A 262 -20.15 -15.42 10.04
CA VAL A 262 -20.55 -16.32 8.94
C VAL A 262 -20.59 -17.79 9.38
N GLU A 263 -19.50 -18.32 9.93
CA GLU A 263 -19.43 -19.75 10.29
C GLU A 263 -20.36 -20.18 11.44
N ASN A 264 -20.88 -19.24 12.22
CA ASN A 264 -21.83 -19.53 13.29
C ASN A 264 -23.27 -19.72 12.77
N HIS A 265 -23.58 -19.22 11.57
CA HIS A 265 -24.93 -19.25 11.02
C HIS A 265 -25.31 -20.66 10.54
N CYS A 266 -26.54 -21.10 10.83
CA CYS A 266 -27.03 -22.41 10.38
C CYS A 266 -27.15 -22.49 8.86
N ASP A 267 -27.65 -21.44 8.22
CA ASP A 267 -27.90 -21.43 6.78
C ASP A 267 -26.60 -21.39 5.97
N HIS A 268 -25.50 -20.88 6.54
CA HIS A 268 -24.17 -21.03 5.94
C HIS A 268 -23.73 -22.51 5.88
N ARG A 269 -24.14 -23.32 6.86
CA ARG A 269 -23.94 -24.78 6.79
C ARG A 269 -24.81 -25.40 5.69
N GLU A 270 -25.99 -24.87 5.42
CA GLU A 270 -26.84 -25.31 4.30
C GLU A 270 -26.25 -24.95 2.93
N ASP A 271 -25.57 -23.81 2.80
CA ASP A 271 -24.80 -23.44 1.60
C ASP A 271 -23.66 -24.44 1.36
N ILE A 272 -22.93 -24.82 2.42
CA ILE A 272 -21.90 -25.86 2.37
C ILE A 272 -22.52 -27.20 1.93
N ALA A 273 -23.64 -27.60 2.53
CA ALA A 273 -24.35 -28.82 2.16
C ALA A 273 -24.75 -28.78 0.66
N THR A 274 -25.33 -27.67 0.20
CA THR A 274 -25.73 -27.49 -1.20
C THR A 274 -24.54 -27.57 -2.15
N TYR A 275 -23.40 -26.98 -1.78
CA TYR A 275 -22.16 -27.09 -2.53
C TYR A 275 -21.65 -28.53 -2.62
N ILE A 276 -21.60 -29.24 -1.49
CA ILE A 276 -21.21 -30.65 -1.42
C ILE A 276 -22.11 -31.47 -2.34
N LYS A 277 -23.42 -31.26 -2.25
CA LYS A 277 -24.39 -32.00 -3.04
C LYS A 277 -24.21 -31.81 -4.54
N THR A 278 -23.82 -30.61 -4.95
CA THR A 278 -23.62 -30.21 -6.33
C THR A 278 -22.28 -30.66 -6.91
N LYS A 279 -21.21 -30.70 -6.10
CA LYS A 279 -19.83 -30.89 -6.57
C LYS A 279 -19.23 -32.26 -6.29
N LEU A 280 -19.81 -33.05 -5.38
CA LEU A 280 -19.36 -34.41 -5.11
C LEU A 280 -19.72 -35.34 -6.27
N ALA A 281 -18.73 -35.98 -6.89
CA ALA A 281 -18.89 -36.82 -8.07
C ALA A 281 -19.79 -38.04 -7.81
N LYS A 282 -19.87 -38.51 -6.56
CA LYS A 282 -20.73 -39.62 -6.16
C LYS A 282 -21.47 -39.31 -4.86
N ARG A 283 -22.80 -39.26 -4.95
CA ARG A 283 -23.73 -39.09 -3.83
C ARG A 283 -23.60 -40.20 -2.79
N ASP A 284 -23.48 -39.80 -1.53
CA ASP A 284 -23.41 -40.68 -0.36
C ASP A 284 -23.68 -39.87 0.93
N ASP A 285 -24.85 -40.07 1.53
CA ASP A 285 -25.34 -39.22 2.63
C ASP A 285 -24.43 -39.26 3.87
N GLU A 286 -23.75 -40.38 4.15
CA GLU A 286 -22.83 -40.48 5.29
C GLU A 286 -21.54 -39.71 5.04
N ILE A 287 -21.00 -39.81 3.82
CA ILE A 287 -19.82 -39.02 3.41
C ILE A 287 -20.16 -37.53 3.42
N GLU A 288 -21.32 -37.16 2.89
CA GLU A 288 -21.79 -35.77 2.86
C GLU A 288 -21.91 -35.19 4.27
N ALA A 289 -22.59 -35.88 5.18
CA ALA A 289 -22.72 -35.45 6.57
C ALA A 289 -21.37 -35.34 7.30
N GLU A 290 -20.43 -36.25 7.03
CA GLU A 290 -19.10 -36.22 7.65
C GLU A 290 -18.23 -35.07 7.11
N ILE A 291 -18.33 -34.74 5.81
CA ILE A 291 -17.69 -33.54 5.23
C ILE A 291 -18.27 -32.28 5.90
N GLU A 292 -19.59 -32.15 5.98
CA GLU A 292 -20.25 -31.01 6.62
C GLU A 292 -19.80 -30.82 8.08
N ARG A 293 -19.70 -31.93 8.83
CA ARG A 293 -19.26 -31.94 10.22
C ARG A 293 -17.79 -31.53 10.37
N LYS A 294 -16.89 -32.05 9.52
CA LYS A 294 -15.44 -31.77 9.59
C LYS A 294 -15.08 -30.39 9.06
N ALA A 295 -15.88 -29.83 8.15
CA ALA A 295 -15.61 -28.53 7.55
C ALA A 295 -15.60 -27.36 8.56
N ASP A 296 -16.32 -27.48 9.68
CA ASP A 296 -16.38 -26.46 10.75
C ASP A 296 -16.64 -25.02 10.22
N GLY A 297 -17.49 -24.93 9.18
CA GLY A 297 -17.87 -23.69 8.50
C GLY A 297 -16.86 -23.15 7.48
N ILE A 298 -15.72 -23.82 7.28
CA ILE A 298 -14.65 -23.39 6.36
C ILE A 298 -14.93 -23.90 4.94
N PHE A 299 -15.51 -23.04 4.09
CA PHE A 299 -15.85 -23.39 2.71
C PHE A 299 -14.63 -23.83 1.87
N MET A 300 -13.46 -23.20 2.06
CA MET A 300 -12.21 -23.62 1.41
C MET A 300 -11.89 -25.10 1.68
N TRP A 301 -12.05 -25.55 2.93
CA TRP A 301 -11.78 -26.94 3.31
C TRP A 301 -12.66 -27.88 2.49
N VAL A 302 -13.95 -27.55 2.35
CA VAL A 302 -14.92 -28.31 1.55
C VAL A 302 -14.49 -28.40 0.08
N VAL A 303 -14.03 -27.29 -0.51
CA VAL A 303 -13.56 -27.26 -1.91
C VAL A 303 -12.38 -28.21 -2.11
N LEU A 304 -11.39 -28.20 -1.21
CA LEU A 304 -10.21 -29.07 -1.30
C LEU A 304 -10.58 -30.54 -1.09
N VAL A 305 -11.38 -30.84 -0.07
CA VAL A 305 -11.79 -32.19 0.27
C VAL A 305 -12.64 -32.82 -0.81
N ILE A 306 -13.59 -32.10 -1.39
CA ILE A 306 -14.37 -32.61 -2.53
C ILE A 306 -13.45 -32.98 -3.71
N LYS A 307 -12.40 -32.21 -3.98
CA LYS A 307 -11.43 -32.56 -5.03
C LYS A 307 -10.68 -33.86 -4.71
N LEU A 308 -10.18 -34.01 -3.47
CA LEU A 308 -9.51 -35.23 -3.01
C LEU A 308 -10.44 -36.45 -3.09
N LEU A 309 -11.69 -36.31 -2.67
CA LEU A 309 -12.69 -37.38 -2.72
C LEU A 309 -13.11 -37.71 -4.16
N ASN A 310 -13.26 -36.71 -5.02
CA ASN A 310 -13.54 -36.92 -6.43
C ASN A 310 -12.39 -37.68 -7.11
N LYS A 311 -11.13 -37.35 -6.81
CA LYS A 311 -9.95 -38.13 -7.25
C LYS A 311 -10.00 -39.57 -6.74
N ALA A 312 -10.33 -39.78 -5.47
CA ALA A 312 -10.50 -41.14 -4.90
C ALA A 312 -11.66 -41.93 -5.55
N SER A 313 -12.71 -41.24 -5.99
CA SER A 313 -13.88 -41.84 -6.66
C SER A 313 -13.58 -42.36 -8.07
N LEU A 314 -12.42 -42.01 -8.65
CA LEU A 314 -11.96 -42.52 -9.94
C LEU A 314 -11.51 -44.00 -9.89
N LYS A 315 -11.32 -44.59 -8.69
CA LYS A 315 -10.98 -46.03 -8.57
C LYS A 315 -12.04 -46.89 -9.29
N VAL A 316 -11.56 -47.92 -10.00
CA VAL A 316 -12.39 -48.82 -10.83
C VAL A 316 -13.44 -49.55 -9.99
N GLN A 317 -13.07 -50.00 -8.78
CA GLN A 317 -13.97 -50.65 -7.82
C GLN A 317 -13.87 -50.00 -6.45
N GLY A 318 -14.93 -50.15 -5.64
CA GLY A 318 -14.94 -49.69 -4.26
C GLY A 318 -14.93 -48.17 -4.08
N LYS A 319 -15.47 -47.41 -5.04
CA LYS A 319 -15.48 -45.92 -5.04
C LYS A 319 -15.87 -45.31 -3.69
N ARG A 320 -17.01 -45.74 -3.12
CA ARG A 320 -17.48 -45.28 -1.80
C ARG A 320 -16.52 -45.63 -0.68
N LYS A 321 -15.95 -46.85 -0.69
CA LYS A 321 -14.95 -47.28 0.29
C LYS A 321 -13.68 -46.42 0.19
N ALA A 322 -13.21 -46.16 -1.02
CA ALA A 322 -12.04 -45.32 -1.27
C ALA A 322 -12.25 -43.86 -0.85
N MET A 323 -13.45 -43.31 -1.10
CA MET A 323 -13.83 -41.98 -0.62
C MET A 323 -13.86 -41.93 0.91
N ARG A 324 -14.43 -42.96 1.56
CA ARG A 324 -14.46 -43.05 3.03
C ARG A 324 -13.06 -43.16 3.64
N GLU A 325 -12.22 -44.05 3.12
CA GLU A 325 -10.82 -44.20 3.52
C GLU A 325 -10.02 -42.89 3.33
N ALA A 326 -10.31 -42.14 2.27
CA ALA A 326 -9.70 -40.82 2.07
C ALA A 326 -10.22 -39.79 3.10
N LEU A 327 -11.53 -39.74 3.34
CA LEU A 327 -12.15 -38.82 4.31
C LEU A 327 -11.69 -39.08 5.75
N GLU A 328 -11.46 -40.34 6.12
CA GLU A 328 -10.91 -40.73 7.43
C GLU A 328 -9.50 -40.19 7.64
N LYS A 329 -8.66 -40.18 6.60
CA LYS A 329 -7.30 -39.65 6.63
C LYS A 329 -7.24 -38.12 6.58
N ILE A 330 -8.29 -37.47 6.07
CA ILE A 330 -8.35 -36.02 5.96
C ILE A 330 -8.60 -35.42 7.35
N PRO A 331 -7.77 -34.49 7.82
CA PRO A 331 -7.91 -33.82 9.10
C PRO A 331 -8.98 -32.73 9.06
N GLY A 332 -9.45 -32.31 10.25
CA GLY A 332 -10.44 -31.24 10.37
C GLY A 332 -9.86 -29.85 10.16
N GLU A 333 -8.58 -29.65 10.48
CA GLU A 333 -7.93 -28.35 10.28
C GLU A 333 -7.57 -28.15 8.81
N LEU A 334 -7.95 -26.99 8.25
CA LEU A 334 -7.55 -26.59 6.89
C LEU A 334 -6.03 -26.69 6.71
N GLU A 335 -5.28 -26.43 7.78
CA GLU A 335 -3.83 -26.50 7.79
C GLU A 335 -3.28 -27.86 7.38
N GLU A 336 -3.74 -28.88 8.07
CA GLU A 336 -3.25 -30.23 7.90
C GLU A 336 -3.74 -30.81 6.55
N VAL A 337 -4.87 -30.33 6.01
CA VAL A 337 -5.34 -30.70 4.66
C VAL A 337 -4.36 -30.25 3.58
N PHE A 338 -3.82 -29.04 3.69
CA PHE A 338 -2.78 -28.61 2.77
C PHE A 338 -1.48 -29.41 2.95
N GLY A 339 -1.15 -29.83 4.18
CA GLY A 339 -0.03 -30.75 4.43
C GLY A 339 -0.19 -32.09 3.70
N ILE A 340 -1.42 -32.61 3.61
CA ILE A 340 -1.73 -33.81 2.80
C ILE A 340 -1.62 -33.52 1.30
N LEU A 341 -2.05 -32.33 0.87
CA LEU A 341 -2.00 -31.94 -0.53
C LEU A 341 -0.56 -31.76 -1.05
N PHE A 342 0.33 -31.31 -0.17
CA PHE A 342 1.75 -31.07 -0.44
C PHE A 342 2.63 -32.11 0.25
N ASN A 343 2.46 -33.37 -0.13
CA ASN A 343 3.33 -34.43 0.34
C ASN A 343 4.74 -34.26 -0.26
N LYS A 344 5.76 -34.12 0.61
CA LYS A 344 7.16 -33.93 0.18
C LYS A 344 7.73 -35.12 -0.60
N ASP A 345 7.11 -36.30 -0.45
CA ASP A 345 7.52 -37.51 -1.15
C ASP A 345 6.88 -37.65 -2.55
N ASP A 346 6.01 -36.71 -2.96
CA ASP A 346 5.46 -36.70 -4.32
C ASP A 346 6.56 -36.33 -5.34
N GLU A 347 6.67 -37.11 -6.42
CA GLU A 347 7.71 -36.94 -7.46
C GLU A 347 7.66 -35.55 -8.13
N ASP A 348 6.46 -34.99 -8.30
CA ASP A 348 6.18 -33.70 -8.96
C ASP A 348 6.20 -32.50 -8.00
N MET A 349 6.61 -32.69 -6.74
CA MET A 349 6.48 -31.66 -5.71
C MET A 349 7.37 -30.44 -6.00
N ALA A 350 8.54 -30.61 -6.60
CA ALA A 350 9.42 -29.51 -6.96
C ALA A 350 8.78 -28.58 -8.00
N GLU A 351 8.16 -29.17 -9.02
CA GLU A 351 7.42 -28.47 -10.07
C GLU A 351 6.13 -27.86 -9.54
N THR A 352 5.42 -28.55 -8.63
CA THR A 352 4.29 -27.98 -7.89
C THR A 352 4.73 -26.72 -7.15
N VAL A 353 5.81 -26.79 -6.36
CA VAL A 353 6.34 -25.65 -5.61
C VAL A 353 6.68 -24.49 -6.56
N LEU A 354 7.41 -24.76 -7.64
CA LEU A 354 7.80 -23.76 -8.62
C LEU A 354 6.57 -23.12 -9.30
N MET A 355 5.55 -23.92 -9.63
CA MET A 355 4.28 -23.44 -10.15
C MET A 355 3.59 -22.52 -9.17
N LEU A 356 3.49 -22.93 -7.91
CA LEU A 356 2.91 -22.10 -6.87
C LEU A 356 3.67 -20.79 -6.77
N GLN A 357 5.01 -20.78 -6.75
CA GLN A 357 5.84 -19.56 -6.72
C GLN A 357 5.54 -18.62 -7.90
N TRP A 358 5.48 -19.14 -9.14
CA TRP A 358 5.16 -18.33 -10.31
C TRP A 358 3.78 -17.71 -10.22
N VAL A 359 2.76 -18.50 -9.86
CA VAL A 359 1.39 -17.96 -9.68
C VAL A 359 1.34 -17.03 -8.45
N LEU A 360 2.20 -17.25 -7.45
CA LEU A 360 2.25 -16.45 -6.21
C LEU A 360 2.76 -15.04 -6.45
N PHE A 361 3.90 -14.95 -7.12
CA PHE A 361 4.74 -13.75 -7.19
C PHE A 361 4.72 -13.08 -8.56
N ALA A 362 3.98 -13.60 -9.54
CA ALA A 362 3.84 -12.95 -10.83
C ALA A 362 3.25 -11.55 -10.66
N GLN A 363 3.91 -10.55 -11.28
CA GLN A 363 3.47 -9.15 -11.25
C GLN A 363 2.14 -8.93 -11.97
N ARG A 364 1.74 -9.87 -12.84
CA ARG A 364 0.47 -9.89 -13.56
C ARG A 364 -0.04 -11.33 -13.68
N PRO A 365 -1.34 -11.55 -13.93
CA PRO A 365 -1.84 -12.86 -14.30
C PRO A 365 -1.05 -13.45 -15.48
N LEU A 366 -0.58 -14.68 -15.32
CA LEU A 366 0.18 -15.41 -16.34
C LEU A 366 -0.78 -16.08 -17.31
N LYS A 367 -0.38 -16.20 -18.57
CA LYS A 367 -1.08 -17.09 -19.51
C LYS A 367 -0.70 -18.55 -19.24
N PRO A 368 -1.55 -19.53 -19.57
CA PRO A 368 -1.24 -20.94 -19.41
C PRO A 368 0.08 -21.35 -20.07
N GLU A 369 0.36 -20.82 -21.26
CA GLU A 369 1.57 -21.13 -22.02
C GLU A 369 2.84 -20.55 -21.37
N GLU A 370 2.72 -19.36 -20.76
CA GLU A 370 3.81 -18.71 -20.03
C GLU A 370 4.17 -19.51 -18.78
N LEU A 371 3.16 -19.91 -18.00
CA LEU A 371 3.36 -20.71 -16.80
C LEU A 371 3.96 -22.07 -17.15
N TYR A 372 3.39 -22.78 -18.11
CA TYR A 372 3.88 -24.09 -18.54
C TYR A 372 5.36 -24.02 -18.96
N SER A 373 5.71 -23.05 -19.81
CA SER A 373 7.09 -22.85 -20.24
C SER A 373 8.03 -22.53 -19.06
N ALA A 374 7.57 -21.74 -18.08
CA ALA A 374 8.37 -21.39 -16.92
C ALA A 374 8.67 -22.59 -16.00
N ILE A 375 7.76 -23.57 -15.90
CA ILE A 375 7.98 -24.80 -15.14
C ILE A 375 8.93 -25.74 -15.86
N GLU A 376 8.70 -25.99 -17.16
CA GLU A 376 9.55 -26.85 -17.98
C GLU A 376 11.03 -26.38 -17.96
N THR A 377 11.27 -25.07 -17.94
CA THR A 377 12.64 -24.52 -17.88
C THR A 377 13.30 -24.58 -16.50
N GLY A 378 12.54 -24.83 -15.44
CA GLY A 378 13.02 -24.78 -14.06
C GLY A 378 13.66 -26.08 -13.58
N ASP A 379 13.28 -27.22 -14.17
CA ASP A 379 13.68 -28.56 -13.71
C ASP A 379 15.11 -28.91 -14.14
N GLU A 380 15.46 -28.72 -15.42
CA GLU A 380 16.81 -29.01 -15.92
C GLU A 380 17.20 -28.02 -17.01
N GLY A 381 18.28 -27.27 -16.78
CA GLY A 381 18.78 -26.27 -17.71
C GLY A 381 18.96 -26.82 -19.13
N LEU A 382 18.52 -26.01 -20.11
CA LEU A 382 18.57 -26.17 -21.57
C LEU A 382 17.25 -26.64 -22.18
N LEU A 383 16.69 -25.74 -23.01
CA LEU A 383 15.60 -25.97 -23.96
C LEU A 383 15.77 -27.32 -24.66
N SER A 384 15.13 -28.37 -24.14
CA SER A 384 14.80 -29.52 -24.96
C SER A 384 13.85 -29.02 -26.04
N GLN A 385 14.09 -29.44 -27.28
CA GLN A 385 13.50 -28.86 -28.49
C GLN A 385 11.97 -28.80 -28.38
N SER A 386 11.42 -27.61 -28.16
CA SER A 386 9.99 -27.41 -27.94
C SER A 386 9.21 -27.67 -29.22
N GLY A 387 8.61 -28.87 -29.30
CA GLY A 387 7.45 -29.08 -30.16
C GLY A 387 6.32 -28.14 -29.76
N VAL A 388 5.43 -27.81 -30.69
CA VAL A 388 4.19 -27.08 -30.38
C VAL A 388 3.35 -27.96 -29.45
N VAL A 389 3.37 -27.67 -28.15
CA VAL A 389 2.48 -28.30 -27.17
C VAL A 389 1.08 -27.73 -27.35
N ASP A 390 0.08 -28.61 -27.45
CA ASP A 390 -1.31 -28.18 -27.61
C ASP A 390 -1.89 -27.64 -26.28
N HIS A 391 -2.96 -26.85 -26.38
CA HIS A 391 -3.58 -26.20 -25.23
C HIS A 391 -4.19 -27.21 -24.23
N ASP A 392 -4.67 -28.37 -24.67
CA ASP A 392 -5.28 -29.36 -23.78
C ASP A 392 -4.21 -30.04 -22.91
N SER A 393 -3.06 -30.35 -23.49
CA SER A 393 -1.89 -30.85 -22.76
C SER A 393 -1.40 -29.84 -21.70
N ILE A 394 -1.29 -28.55 -22.06
CA ILE A 394 -0.92 -27.48 -21.12
C ILE A 394 -1.93 -27.40 -19.96
N GLN A 395 -3.22 -27.46 -20.27
CA GLN A 395 -4.27 -27.41 -19.26
C GLN A 395 -4.20 -28.61 -18.31
N GLN A 396 -4.01 -29.82 -18.83
CA GLN A 396 -3.88 -31.03 -18.01
C GLN A 396 -2.65 -30.98 -17.09
N SER A 397 -1.51 -30.50 -17.59
CA SER A 397 -0.29 -30.34 -16.78
C SER A 397 -0.50 -29.33 -15.64
N ILE A 398 -1.12 -28.19 -15.91
CA ILE A 398 -1.44 -27.19 -14.88
C ILE A 398 -2.42 -27.75 -13.84
N GLU A 399 -3.47 -28.45 -14.28
CA GLU A 399 -4.45 -29.05 -13.38
C GLU A 399 -3.81 -30.14 -12.49
N HIS A 400 -2.88 -30.93 -13.03
CA HIS A 400 -2.14 -31.95 -12.30
C HIS A 400 -1.18 -31.33 -11.26
N LEU A 401 -0.24 -30.51 -11.72
CA LEU A 401 0.84 -29.94 -10.89
C LEU A 401 0.32 -28.97 -9.83
N SER A 402 -0.77 -28.26 -10.12
CA SER A 402 -1.34 -27.33 -9.13
C SER A 402 -2.02 -28.02 -7.96
N LYS A 403 -2.16 -29.36 -8.01
CA LYS A 403 -2.95 -30.15 -7.06
C LYS A 403 -4.38 -29.57 -6.89
N GLY A 404 -4.92 -29.00 -7.97
CA GLY A 404 -6.23 -28.36 -8.01
C GLY A 404 -6.32 -27.00 -7.31
N LEU A 405 -5.21 -26.37 -6.94
CA LEU A 405 -5.19 -25.03 -6.35
C LEU A 405 -5.22 -23.92 -7.39
N VAL A 406 -4.93 -24.24 -8.64
CA VAL A 406 -4.85 -23.29 -9.75
C VAL A 406 -5.89 -23.66 -10.80
N GLU A 407 -6.50 -22.64 -11.40
CA GLU A 407 -7.46 -22.78 -12.50
C GLU A 407 -7.09 -21.86 -13.67
N ILE A 408 -7.55 -22.26 -14.86
CA ILE A 408 -7.47 -21.45 -16.08
C ILE A 408 -8.82 -20.77 -16.29
N ARG A 409 -8.84 -19.44 -16.26
CA ARG A 409 -10.04 -18.66 -16.59
C ARG A 409 -9.99 -18.13 -18.01
N ARG A 410 -11.09 -18.31 -18.73
CA ARG A 410 -11.32 -17.73 -20.06
C ARG A 410 -12.08 -16.40 -19.89
N GLY A 411 -11.40 -15.29 -20.18
CA GLY A 411 -11.98 -13.95 -20.32
C GLY A 411 -11.51 -13.31 -21.62
N ASP A 412 -11.36 -11.98 -21.68
CA ASP A 412 -10.73 -11.29 -22.82
C ASP A 412 -9.32 -11.85 -23.13
N THR A 413 -8.62 -12.28 -22.07
CA THR A 413 -7.37 -13.03 -22.15
C THR A 413 -7.44 -14.24 -21.23
N THR A 414 -7.10 -15.42 -21.74
CA THR A 414 -7.00 -16.65 -20.93
C THR A 414 -5.83 -16.52 -19.96
N THR A 415 -6.08 -16.66 -18.66
CA THR A 415 -5.06 -16.49 -17.61
C THR A 415 -5.20 -17.53 -16.50
N VAL A 416 -4.07 -17.78 -15.82
CA VAL A 416 -3.92 -18.73 -14.73
C VAL A 416 -4.02 -18.02 -13.38
N ARG A 417 -4.78 -18.59 -12.43
CA ARG A 417 -5.03 -18.02 -11.11
C ARG A 417 -5.28 -19.08 -10.05
N PHE A 418 -5.15 -18.74 -8.78
CA PHE A 418 -5.61 -19.62 -7.70
C PHE A 418 -7.14 -19.73 -7.69
N ILE A 419 -7.65 -20.92 -7.37
CA ILE A 419 -9.10 -21.20 -7.26
C ILE A 419 -9.79 -20.32 -6.21
N HIS A 420 -9.04 -19.83 -5.22
CA HIS A 420 -9.53 -18.96 -4.17
C HIS A 420 -8.35 -18.29 -3.45
N LEU A 421 -8.49 -17.00 -3.11
CA LEU A 421 -7.36 -16.23 -2.57
C LEU A 421 -6.84 -16.73 -1.23
N SER A 422 -7.61 -17.41 -0.39
CA SER A 422 -7.04 -18.01 0.83
C SER A 422 -5.91 -19.03 0.58
N VAL A 423 -5.74 -19.56 -0.64
CA VAL A 423 -4.55 -20.34 -1.00
C VAL A 423 -3.29 -19.46 -0.94
N ASN A 424 -3.40 -18.20 -1.36
CA ASN A 424 -2.33 -17.22 -1.31
C ASN A 424 -1.83 -16.99 0.11
N ASP A 425 -2.78 -16.71 0.99
CA ASP A 425 -2.50 -16.51 2.41
C ASP A 425 -1.95 -17.76 3.05
N PHE A 426 -2.52 -18.91 2.69
CA PHE A 426 -2.05 -20.19 3.20
C PHE A 426 -0.56 -20.37 2.88
N LEU A 427 -0.13 -20.12 1.64
CA LEU A 427 1.25 -20.31 1.23
C LEU A 427 2.22 -19.29 1.85
N LEU A 428 1.78 -18.04 2.05
CA LEU A 428 2.64 -16.97 2.56
C LEU A 428 2.70 -16.91 4.10
N ARG A 429 1.62 -17.26 4.80
CA ARG A 429 1.57 -17.23 6.27
C ARG A 429 2.45 -18.33 6.87
N ASN A 430 3.02 -18.06 8.04
CA ASN A 430 3.87 -19.00 8.80
C ASN A 430 5.07 -19.55 8.01
N LYS A 431 5.58 -18.78 7.02
CA LYS A 431 6.70 -19.19 6.16
C LYS A 431 6.48 -20.56 5.47
N ARG A 432 5.26 -20.86 5.00
CA ARG A 432 4.93 -22.21 4.48
C ARG A 432 5.47 -22.50 3.11
N LEU A 433 5.49 -21.53 2.22
CA LEU A 433 6.19 -21.73 0.96
C LEU A 433 7.66 -22.09 1.21
N GLN A 434 8.25 -21.59 2.31
CA GLN A 434 9.58 -21.92 2.77
C GLN A 434 9.66 -23.31 3.43
N THR A 435 8.59 -23.83 4.03
CA THR A 435 8.57 -25.23 4.50
C THR A 435 8.49 -26.22 3.35
N LEU A 436 7.89 -25.82 2.22
CA LEU A 436 7.84 -26.58 0.96
C LEU A 436 9.14 -26.44 0.15
N ASP A 437 9.71 -25.24 0.10
CA ASP A 437 10.99 -24.93 -0.54
C ASP A 437 11.96 -24.30 0.47
N GLN A 438 12.84 -25.10 1.04
CA GLN A 438 13.85 -24.60 1.97
C GLN A 438 14.82 -23.60 1.30
N ALA A 439 14.93 -23.56 -0.03
CA ALA A 439 15.73 -22.55 -0.72
C ALA A 439 15.13 -21.14 -0.61
N LEU A 440 13.86 -21.03 -0.19
CA LEU A 440 13.21 -19.76 0.15
C LEU A 440 13.34 -19.37 1.62
N GLU A 441 13.88 -20.24 2.50
CA GLU A 441 14.32 -19.74 3.79
C GLU A 441 15.34 -18.64 3.52
N PRO A 442 15.20 -17.47 4.16
CA PRO A 442 16.23 -16.46 4.08
C PRO A 442 17.47 -16.99 4.79
N ASP A 443 18.30 -17.72 4.07
CA ASP A 443 19.74 -17.59 4.20
C ASP A 443 20.27 -16.90 2.94
N PRO A 444 19.94 -15.60 2.74
CA PRO A 444 20.54 -14.83 1.66
C PRO A 444 22.06 -14.81 1.77
N HIS A 445 22.66 -15.09 2.93
CA HIS A 445 24.11 -15.17 3.07
C HIS A 445 24.70 -16.40 2.39
N ARG A 446 24.02 -17.56 2.43
CA ARG A 446 24.52 -18.77 1.75
C ARG A 446 24.38 -18.69 0.24
N LYS A 447 23.29 -18.13 -0.28
CA LYS A 447 23.04 -18.02 -1.74
C LYS A 447 23.67 -16.76 -2.35
N TYR A 448 23.71 -15.66 -1.61
CA TYR A 448 24.25 -14.37 -2.02
C TYR A 448 25.15 -13.75 -0.93
N PRO A 449 26.38 -14.26 -0.74
CA PRO A 449 27.26 -13.85 0.37
C PRO A 449 27.54 -12.34 0.46
N LEU A 450 27.48 -11.63 -0.68
CA LEU A 450 27.73 -10.20 -0.77
C LEU A 450 26.46 -9.34 -0.69
N LEU A 451 25.27 -9.92 -0.62
CA LEU A 451 24.02 -9.16 -0.69
C LEU A 451 23.83 -8.23 0.51
N GLY A 452 24.20 -8.69 1.72
CA GLY A 452 24.20 -7.85 2.92
C GLY A 452 25.20 -6.69 2.84
N TYR A 453 26.38 -6.92 2.26
CA TYR A 453 27.35 -5.86 1.97
C TYR A 453 26.81 -4.86 0.96
N ALA A 454 26.31 -5.34 -0.19
CA ALA A 454 25.77 -4.50 -1.25
C ALA A 454 24.59 -3.65 -0.77
N ALA A 455 23.70 -4.23 0.03
CA ALA A 455 22.56 -3.50 0.59
C ALA A 455 23.01 -2.44 1.60
N SER A 456 23.95 -2.75 2.49
CA SER A 456 24.46 -1.82 3.52
C SER A 456 25.26 -0.66 2.93
N HIS A 457 26.03 -0.89 1.87
CA HIS A 457 26.97 0.08 1.29
C HIS A 457 26.50 0.69 -0.04
N ILE A 458 25.25 0.46 -0.45
CA ILE A 458 24.73 0.99 -1.72
C ILE A 458 24.89 2.51 -1.84
N PHE A 459 24.69 3.24 -0.74
CA PHE A 459 24.83 4.69 -0.70
C PHE A 459 26.29 5.15 -0.65
N ASP A 460 27.17 4.40 0.01
CA ASP A 460 28.61 4.70 0.00
C ASP A 460 29.16 4.58 -1.43
N HIS A 461 28.75 3.53 -2.15
CA HIS A 461 29.11 3.34 -3.55
C HIS A 461 28.51 4.42 -4.45
N ALA A 462 27.23 4.73 -4.28
CA ALA A 462 26.57 5.76 -5.08
C ALA A 462 27.16 7.16 -4.82
N GLU A 463 27.43 7.52 -3.56
CA GLU A 463 28.10 8.77 -3.20
C GLU A 463 29.49 8.85 -3.85
N LYS A 464 30.28 7.78 -3.78
CA LYS A 464 31.62 7.74 -4.37
C LYS A 464 31.58 7.94 -5.89
N VAL A 465 30.68 7.24 -6.58
CA VAL A 465 30.50 7.41 -8.04
C VAL A 465 30.09 8.84 -8.39
N LEU A 466 29.13 9.40 -7.67
CA LEU A 466 28.65 10.78 -7.92
C LEU A 466 29.69 11.85 -7.54
N ALA A 467 30.58 11.56 -6.60
CA ALA A 467 31.69 12.44 -6.22
C ALA A 467 32.84 12.43 -7.24
N GLU A 468 33.12 11.29 -7.85
CA GLU A 468 34.24 11.10 -8.77
C GLU A 468 33.88 11.36 -10.25
N ASP A 469 32.65 11.08 -10.69
CA ASP A 469 32.24 11.14 -12.09
C ASP A 469 30.75 11.51 -12.27
N THR A 470 30.46 12.81 -12.36
CA THR A 470 29.09 13.31 -12.60
C THR A 470 28.61 13.16 -14.06
N ALA A 471 29.48 12.80 -14.99
CA ALA A 471 29.16 12.74 -16.43
C ALA A 471 29.23 11.33 -17.04
N GLY A 472 29.67 10.33 -16.28
CA GLY A 472 29.72 8.94 -16.70
C GLY A 472 28.36 8.26 -16.78
N GLN A 473 28.32 7.17 -17.54
CA GLN A 473 27.14 6.30 -17.66
C GLN A 473 26.63 5.81 -16.30
N ALA A 474 27.52 5.56 -15.34
CA ALA A 474 27.16 5.13 -13.99
C ALA A 474 26.42 6.23 -13.22
N GLY A 475 26.89 7.49 -13.28
CA GLY A 475 26.22 8.63 -12.66
C GLY A 475 24.83 8.87 -13.25
N ALA A 476 24.70 8.78 -14.58
CA ALA A 476 23.41 8.90 -15.26
C ALA A 476 22.41 7.80 -14.84
N GLU A 477 22.89 6.57 -14.64
CA GLU A 477 22.05 5.46 -14.19
C GLU A 477 21.62 5.62 -12.73
N ILE A 478 22.53 6.06 -11.86
CA ILE A 478 22.19 6.43 -10.48
C ILE A 478 21.15 7.57 -10.47
N GLY A 479 21.30 8.59 -11.31
CA GLY A 479 20.34 9.70 -11.43
C GLY A 479 18.92 9.21 -11.79
N LYS A 480 18.79 8.21 -12.67
CA LYS A 480 17.49 7.58 -12.97
C LYS A 480 16.90 6.90 -11.74
N TRP A 481 17.71 6.17 -10.97
CA TRP A 481 17.25 5.50 -9.76
C TRP A 481 16.81 6.52 -8.71
N LEU A 482 17.56 7.60 -8.53
CA LEU A 482 17.21 8.67 -7.59
C LEU A 482 15.89 9.36 -7.96
N ARG A 483 15.58 9.50 -9.25
CA ARG A 483 14.30 10.05 -9.73
C ARG A 483 13.09 9.17 -9.39
N ASP A 484 13.26 7.84 -9.44
CA ASP A 484 12.23 6.86 -9.09
C ASP A 484 12.47 6.23 -7.71
N ALA A 485 12.89 7.04 -6.74
CA ALA A 485 13.20 6.57 -5.39
C ALA A 485 12.02 5.87 -4.70
N ASN A 486 10.78 6.31 -4.96
CA ASN A 486 9.60 5.80 -4.26
C ASN A 486 9.43 4.27 -4.39
N SER A 487 9.80 3.71 -5.53
CA SER A 487 9.60 2.30 -5.85
C SER A 487 10.69 1.42 -5.22
N TRP A 488 11.95 1.63 -5.58
CA TRP A 488 13.05 0.75 -5.14
C TRP A 488 13.47 1.02 -3.70
N PHE A 489 13.37 2.25 -3.19
CA PHE A 489 13.79 2.57 -1.83
C PHE A 489 12.89 1.90 -0.79
N LYS A 490 11.58 1.85 -1.06
CA LYS A 490 10.62 1.10 -0.24
C LYS A 490 10.94 -0.39 -0.22
N TRP A 491 11.28 -0.96 -1.37
CA TRP A 491 11.71 -2.36 -1.48
C TRP A 491 13.02 -2.60 -0.72
N TRP A 492 14.02 -1.72 -0.85
CA TRP A 492 15.31 -1.81 -0.16
C TRP A 492 15.16 -1.78 1.36
N LYS A 493 14.30 -0.90 1.90
CA LYS A 493 13.95 -0.90 3.34
C LYS A 493 13.31 -2.22 3.79
N GLY A 494 12.32 -2.71 3.03
CA GLY A 494 11.68 -3.99 3.32
C GLY A 494 12.67 -5.16 3.27
N PHE A 495 13.57 -5.15 2.30
CA PHE A 495 14.63 -6.15 2.17
C PHE A 495 15.61 -6.15 3.35
N LEU A 496 16.01 -4.97 3.84
CA LEU A 496 16.88 -4.90 5.02
C LEU A 496 16.18 -5.42 6.28
N SER A 497 14.87 -5.17 6.43
CA SER A 497 14.11 -5.72 7.56
C SER A 497 13.96 -7.25 7.54
N THR A 498 14.16 -7.90 6.39
CA THR A 498 14.09 -9.37 6.29
C THR A 498 15.44 -10.05 6.48
N ILE A 499 16.55 -9.33 6.34
CA ILE A 499 17.86 -9.83 6.75
C ILE A 499 18.03 -9.56 8.25
N ASP A 500 17.63 -10.53 9.07
CA ASP A 500 17.68 -10.53 10.54
C ASP A 500 19.12 -10.34 11.13
N ALA A 501 20.13 -10.17 10.28
CA ALA A 501 21.54 -10.38 10.61
C ALA A 501 22.39 -9.11 10.83
N TYR A 502 21.82 -7.90 10.87
CA TYR A 502 22.64 -6.68 10.97
C TYR A 502 22.27 -5.79 12.15
N HIS A 503 22.79 -6.16 13.32
CA HIS A 503 22.89 -5.31 14.52
C HIS A 503 23.47 -3.89 14.26
N GLY A 504 24.16 -3.66 13.14
CA GLY A 504 24.76 -2.37 12.79
C GLY A 504 23.84 -1.36 12.07
N LEU A 505 22.58 -1.72 11.82
CA LEU A 505 21.61 -0.86 11.12
C LEU A 505 20.43 -0.44 12.02
N GLN A 506 20.59 -0.43 13.35
CA GLN A 506 19.52 -0.05 14.29
C GLN A 506 18.86 1.30 13.98
N TYR A 507 19.59 2.26 13.41
CA TYR A 507 18.98 3.52 12.96
C TYR A 507 17.93 3.31 11.85
N LEU A 508 18.02 2.30 10.99
CA LEU A 508 17.00 2.05 9.96
C LEU A 508 15.65 1.71 10.58
N GLU A 509 15.63 0.90 11.65
CA GLU A 509 14.40 0.56 12.37
C GLU A 509 13.70 1.81 12.89
N ALA A 510 14.47 2.71 13.50
CA ALA A 510 13.96 3.97 14.04
C ALA A 510 13.56 4.99 12.94
N ASN A 511 13.98 4.76 11.69
CA ASN A 511 13.75 5.68 10.57
C ASN A 511 13.05 5.00 9.38
N MET A 512 12.27 3.94 9.62
CA MET A 512 11.57 3.18 8.56
C MET A 512 10.50 4.00 7.83
N ASP A 513 9.94 5.01 8.48
CA ASP A 513 8.99 5.97 7.90
C ASP A 513 9.68 7.04 7.05
N ALA A 514 10.98 7.27 7.26
CA ALA A 514 11.72 8.32 6.59
C ALA A 514 11.92 8.08 5.08
N GLY A 515 11.97 9.18 4.34
CA GLY A 515 12.27 9.21 2.90
C GLY A 515 13.77 9.13 2.59
N LEU A 516 14.11 8.90 1.31
CA LEU A 516 15.50 8.78 0.87
C LEU A 516 16.32 10.04 1.18
N LEU A 517 15.77 11.23 0.94
CA LEU A 517 16.45 12.50 1.19
C LEU A 517 16.84 12.67 2.67
N TYR A 518 15.97 12.25 3.60
CA TYR A 518 16.28 12.24 5.02
C TYR A 518 17.48 11.34 5.32
N MET A 519 17.45 10.10 4.81
CA MET A 519 18.48 9.10 5.09
C MET A 519 19.86 9.54 4.59
N VAL A 520 19.93 10.05 3.35
CA VAL A 520 21.21 10.53 2.81
C VAL A 520 21.69 11.81 3.50
N SER A 521 20.77 12.64 4.00
CA SER A 521 21.09 13.85 4.77
C SER A 521 21.62 13.49 6.16
N LEU A 522 21.01 12.51 6.83
CA LEU A 522 21.44 11.99 8.13
C LEU A 522 22.82 11.31 8.06
N ARG A 523 23.17 10.72 6.92
CA ARG A 523 24.47 10.05 6.70
C ARG A 523 25.56 10.95 6.15
N GLY A 524 25.25 12.17 5.69
CA GLY A 524 26.27 13.10 5.23
C GLY A 524 26.65 12.95 3.74
N TYR A 525 25.82 12.28 2.94
CA TYR A 525 26.09 12.04 1.52
C TYR A 525 25.76 13.27 0.65
N ARG A 526 26.76 14.11 0.44
CA ARG A 526 26.59 15.44 -0.18
C ARG A 526 26.23 15.35 -1.66
N SER A 527 26.85 14.43 -2.39
CA SER A 527 26.65 14.24 -3.82
C SER A 527 25.27 13.64 -4.09
N LEU A 528 24.84 12.68 -3.26
CA LEU A 528 23.48 12.14 -3.31
C LEU A 528 22.41 13.20 -3.01
N VAL A 529 22.57 13.99 -1.93
CA VAL A 529 21.64 15.09 -1.62
C VAL A 529 21.52 16.05 -2.81
N LYS A 530 22.66 16.48 -3.37
CA LYS A 530 22.68 17.38 -4.53
C LYS A 530 21.91 16.80 -5.73
N ASN A 531 22.14 15.53 -6.05
CA ASN A 531 21.48 14.89 -7.21
C ASN A 531 19.99 14.65 -6.97
N ILE A 532 19.60 14.19 -5.77
CA ILE A 532 18.19 14.00 -5.41
C ILE A 532 17.39 15.31 -5.54
N LEU A 533 17.97 16.42 -5.08
CA LEU A 533 17.33 17.74 -5.19
C LEU A 533 17.31 18.26 -6.63
N ALA A 534 18.31 17.92 -7.45
CA ALA A 534 18.40 18.35 -8.84
C ALA A 534 17.47 17.58 -9.80
N GLU A 535 17.30 16.28 -9.59
CA GLU A 535 16.51 15.42 -10.49
C GLU A 535 15.00 15.67 -10.39
N GLY A 536 14.57 16.34 -9.31
CA GLY A 536 13.17 16.60 -9.01
C GLY A 536 12.43 15.35 -8.52
N GLY A 537 11.35 15.58 -7.76
CA GLY A 537 10.47 14.53 -7.23
C GLY A 537 10.62 14.27 -5.73
N ALA A 538 11.76 14.61 -5.14
CA ALA A 538 11.91 14.59 -3.68
C ALA A 538 11.22 15.81 -3.04
N ASP A 539 10.32 15.58 -2.10
CA ASP A 539 9.78 16.62 -1.23
C ASP A 539 10.85 16.98 -0.19
N VAL A 540 11.43 18.19 -0.32
CA VAL A 540 12.46 18.70 0.58
C VAL A 540 11.98 18.82 2.04
N ASN A 541 10.66 18.93 2.23
CA ASN A 541 10.00 19.09 3.53
C ASN A 541 9.29 17.80 3.99
N ALA A 542 9.55 16.67 3.34
CA ALA A 542 9.02 15.38 3.76
C ALA A 542 9.38 15.11 5.23
N GLN A 543 8.35 14.83 6.03
CA GLN A 543 8.50 14.47 7.43
C GLN A 543 8.70 12.95 7.55
N GLY A 544 9.52 12.54 8.53
CA GLY A 544 9.78 11.16 8.90
C GLY A 544 11.11 11.02 9.64
N GLY A 545 11.27 9.89 10.33
CA GLY A 545 12.43 9.58 11.16
C GLY A 545 12.49 10.36 12.47
N ASP A 546 13.36 9.93 13.37
CA ASP A 546 13.47 10.43 14.75
C ASP A 546 13.75 11.94 14.85
N PHE A 547 14.45 12.50 13.85
CA PHE A 547 14.79 13.91 13.84
C PHE A 547 13.72 14.78 13.18
N GLY A 548 12.79 14.18 12.41
CA GLY A 548 11.61 14.81 11.84
C GLY A 548 11.69 15.12 10.34
N ASN A 549 12.76 15.74 9.83
CA ASN A 549 12.96 15.94 8.39
C ASN A 549 14.45 16.04 8.01
N ALA A 550 14.73 16.11 6.70
CA ALA A 550 16.11 16.12 6.18
C ALA A 550 16.95 17.29 6.71
N LEU A 551 16.36 18.49 6.85
CA LEU A 551 17.04 19.68 7.37
C LEU A 551 17.35 19.53 8.86
N GLN A 552 16.41 19.00 9.64
CA GLN A 552 16.58 18.72 11.07
C GLN A 552 17.67 17.66 11.30
N ALA A 553 17.67 16.57 10.53
CA ALA A 553 18.68 15.52 10.61
C ALA A 553 20.09 16.03 10.26
N ALA A 554 20.24 16.77 9.16
CA ALA A 554 21.51 17.37 8.76
C ALA A 554 22.01 18.41 9.79
N SER A 555 21.08 19.18 10.39
CA SER A 555 21.39 20.16 11.43
C SER A 555 21.88 19.52 12.72
N TYR A 556 21.26 18.41 13.15
CA TYR A 556 21.69 17.65 14.31
C TYR A 556 23.09 17.04 14.13
N ARG A 557 23.37 16.47 12.95
CA ARG A 557 24.69 15.89 12.60
C ARG A 557 25.76 16.92 12.23
N ALA A 558 25.41 18.20 12.21
CA ALA A 558 26.29 19.30 11.85
C ALA A 558 26.85 19.25 10.41
N TYR A 559 26.07 18.77 9.43
CA TYR A 559 26.49 18.73 8.02
C TYR A 559 26.18 20.02 7.27
N GLN A 560 27.06 21.02 7.43
CA GLN A 560 26.92 22.37 6.87
C GLN A 560 26.54 22.40 5.38
N GLN A 561 27.29 21.71 4.51
CA GLN A 561 27.03 21.72 3.06
C GLN A 561 25.66 21.13 2.68
N ILE A 562 25.15 20.19 3.48
CA ILE A 562 23.83 19.58 3.24
C ILE A 562 22.74 20.54 3.70
N VAL A 563 22.91 21.18 4.87
CA VAL A 563 22.02 22.23 5.36
C VAL A 563 21.86 23.33 4.33
N GLU A 564 22.97 23.82 3.77
CA GLU A 564 22.95 24.85 2.72
C GLU A 564 22.15 24.41 1.50
N ARG A 565 22.40 23.20 0.97
CA ARG A 565 21.69 22.67 -0.20
C ARG A 565 20.19 22.50 0.04
N LEU A 566 19.80 22.06 1.24
CA LEU A 566 18.40 21.91 1.61
C LEU A 566 17.71 23.27 1.69
N LEU A 567 18.35 24.27 2.30
CA LEU A 567 17.83 25.65 2.35
C LEU A 567 17.72 26.26 0.94
N GLU A 568 18.73 26.08 0.09
CA GLU A 568 18.71 26.50 -1.32
C GLU A 568 17.52 25.86 -2.07
N ALA A 569 17.25 24.57 -1.81
CA ALA A 569 16.13 23.84 -2.39
C ALA A 569 14.75 24.16 -1.76
N GLY A 570 14.70 25.05 -0.76
CA GLY A 570 13.46 25.50 -0.13
C GLY A 570 12.95 24.63 1.01
N ALA A 571 13.86 24.01 1.75
CA ALA A 571 13.53 23.47 3.06
C ALA A 571 12.93 24.58 3.96
N ASP A 572 11.78 24.28 4.57
CA ASP A 572 11.15 25.13 5.57
C ASP A 572 11.98 25.08 6.85
N VAL A 573 12.63 26.20 7.14
CA VAL A 573 13.50 26.38 8.31
C VAL A 573 12.74 26.24 9.63
N ASN A 574 11.43 26.50 9.62
CA ASN A 574 10.56 26.51 10.81
C ASN A 574 9.72 25.24 10.94
N ALA A 575 9.81 24.30 9.99
CA ALA A 575 9.11 23.04 10.03
C ALA A 575 9.32 22.34 11.37
N GLN A 576 8.22 21.87 11.96
CA GLN A 576 8.22 21.16 13.24
C GLN A 576 8.18 19.64 13.01
N GLY A 577 8.95 18.88 13.78
CA GLY A 577 9.08 17.43 13.69
C GLY A 577 10.16 16.85 14.62
N GLY A 578 10.06 15.55 14.88
CA GLY A 578 11.06 14.77 15.61
C GLY A 578 11.32 15.19 17.06
N HIS A 579 12.35 14.59 17.67
CA HIS A 579 12.68 14.78 19.09
C HIS A 579 13.09 16.22 19.46
N PHE A 580 13.67 16.97 18.52
CA PHE A 580 14.18 18.32 18.79
C PHE A 580 13.17 19.42 18.52
N GLY A 581 12.16 19.18 17.68
CA GLY A 581 11.19 20.19 17.25
C GLY A 581 11.52 20.75 15.87
N ASN A 582 12.63 21.47 15.69
CA ASN A 582 12.99 22.11 14.43
C ASN A 582 14.51 22.15 14.20
N ALA A 583 14.91 22.61 13.02
CA ALA A 583 16.30 22.62 12.59
C ALA A 583 17.18 23.46 13.51
N LEU A 584 16.69 24.60 14.00
CA LEU A 584 17.43 25.48 14.90
C LEU A 584 17.64 24.84 16.28
N GLN A 585 16.65 24.14 16.83
CA GLN A 585 16.77 23.38 18.07
C GLN A 585 17.76 22.22 17.93
N ALA A 586 17.69 21.48 16.82
CA ALA A 586 18.63 20.40 16.49
C ALA A 586 20.07 20.90 16.35
N ALA A 587 20.30 21.97 15.58
CA ALA A 587 21.59 22.63 15.45
C ALA A 587 22.11 23.14 16.81
N SER A 588 21.22 23.69 17.63
CA SER A 588 21.58 24.25 18.94
C SER A 588 22.02 23.19 19.94
N TRP A 589 21.42 21.99 19.86
CA TRP A 589 21.87 20.82 20.62
C TRP A 589 23.25 20.34 20.16
N SER A 590 23.46 20.25 18.84
CA SER A 590 24.74 19.83 18.26
C SER A 590 25.90 20.76 18.68
N GLY A 591 25.64 22.07 18.72
CA GLY A 591 26.61 23.10 19.08
C GLY A 591 27.33 23.73 17.89
N ASP A 592 26.97 23.39 16.64
CA ASP A 592 27.56 24.02 15.45
C ASP A 592 27.08 25.47 15.30
N GLN A 593 28.01 26.40 15.48
CA GLN A 593 27.69 27.83 15.45
C GLN A 593 27.34 28.33 14.04
N GLN A 594 27.98 27.77 13.01
CA GLN A 594 27.77 28.22 11.63
C GLN A 594 26.39 27.79 11.14
N ILE A 595 25.95 26.57 11.44
CA ILE A 595 24.60 26.13 11.09
C ILE A 595 23.55 26.97 11.81
N VAL A 596 23.75 27.27 13.10
CA VAL A 596 22.85 28.15 13.85
C VAL A 596 22.76 29.54 13.21
N GLU A 597 23.89 30.14 12.85
CA GLU A 597 23.93 31.43 12.15
C GLU A 597 23.19 31.37 10.81
N ARG A 598 23.47 30.36 9.98
CA ARG A 598 22.82 30.20 8.67
C ARG A 598 21.32 29.95 8.76
N LEU A 599 20.84 29.20 9.76
CA LEU A 599 19.40 29.00 9.98
C LEU A 599 18.70 30.31 10.41
N LEU A 600 19.35 31.12 11.25
CA LEU A 600 18.83 32.44 11.63
C LEU A 600 18.80 33.42 10.44
N GLU A 601 19.79 33.33 9.56
CA GLU A 601 19.91 34.17 8.36
C GLU A 601 19.06 33.70 7.16
N ALA A 602 18.61 32.46 7.13
CA ALA A 602 17.95 31.85 5.96
C ALA A 602 16.75 32.65 5.40
N GLY A 603 16.07 33.46 6.23
CA GLY A 603 14.99 34.34 5.77
C GLY A 603 15.46 35.63 5.08
N ALA A 604 16.66 36.13 5.42
CA ALA A 604 17.20 37.36 4.86
C ALA A 604 17.49 37.25 3.35
N ASP A 605 17.89 36.07 2.88
CA ASP A 605 18.25 35.83 1.48
C ASP A 605 17.04 35.80 0.53
N ARG A 606 15.82 35.50 1.03
CA ARG A 606 14.63 35.28 0.18
C ARG A 606 13.65 36.45 0.07
N LEU A 607 13.93 37.60 0.70
CA LEU A 607 13.11 38.82 0.69
C LEU A 607 11.61 38.66 1.10
N LEU A 608 11.16 37.47 1.51
CA LEU A 608 9.73 37.16 1.71
C LEU A 608 9.41 36.42 3.01
N GLU A 609 10.38 35.82 3.73
CA GLU A 609 10.12 35.07 4.95
C GLU A 609 11.07 35.46 6.08
N ALA A 610 10.56 35.47 7.33
CA ALA A 610 11.43 35.56 8.49
C ALA A 610 12.31 34.30 8.56
N GLY A 611 13.55 34.43 9.03
CA GLY A 611 14.44 33.28 9.25
C GLY A 611 13.90 32.34 10.33
N ALA A 612 14.75 31.46 10.86
CA ALA A 612 14.34 30.58 11.94
C ALA A 612 13.74 31.39 13.13
N ASP A 613 12.54 31.04 13.57
CA ASP A 613 11.95 31.62 14.78
C ASP A 613 12.77 31.16 15.98
N VAL A 614 13.58 32.10 16.49
CA VAL A 614 14.48 31.88 17.61
C VAL A 614 13.76 31.44 18.90
N ASN A 615 12.47 31.75 19.03
CA ASN A 615 11.66 31.44 20.21
C ASN A 615 10.67 30.28 20.01
N ALA A 616 10.68 29.65 18.83
CA ALA A 616 9.83 28.51 18.53
C ALA A 616 9.94 27.43 19.63
N GLN A 617 8.78 26.91 20.04
CA GLN A 617 8.67 25.82 21.00
C GLN A 617 8.43 24.52 20.24
N GLY A 618 9.15 23.46 20.61
CA GLY A 618 9.04 22.14 20.00
C GLY A 618 9.98 21.13 20.65
N GLY A 619 9.68 19.85 20.45
CA GLY A 619 10.49 18.74 20.94
C GLY A 619 10.65 18.66 22.47
N LYS A 620 11.51 17.73 22.92
CA LYS A 620 11.78 17.42 24.34
C LYS A 620 12.39 18.60 25.11
N TYR A 621 13.06 19.51 24.42
CA TYR A 621 13.91 20.55 25.04
C TYR A 621 13.28 21.95 25.05
N GLY A 622 12.14 22.16 24.40
CA GLY A 622 11.44 23.46 24.40
C GLY A 622 11.92 24.36 23.27
N ASN A 623 12.85 25.28 23.49
CA ASN A 623 13.39 26.14 22.41
C ASN A 623 14.90 25.95 22.20
N ALA A 624 15.42 26.56 21.14
CA ALA A 624 16.83 26.49 20.75
C ALA A 624 17.78 26.87 21.90
N LEU A 625 17.45 27.92 22.66
CA LEU A 625 18.28 28.37 23.78
C LEU A 625 18.36 27.30 24.89
N ARG A 626 17.25 26.63 25.20
CA ARG A 626 17.24 25.54 26.19
C ARG A 626 18.00 24.32 25.72
N ALA A 627 17.87 23.94 24.44
CA ALA A 627 18.65 22.86 23.85
C ALA A 627 20.16 23.14 23.97
N ALA A 628 20.59 24.36 23.63
CA ALA A 628 21.98 24.80 23.78
C ALA A 628 22.46 24.77 25.25
N LEU A 629 21.65 25.30 26.18
CA LEU A 629 22.00 25.30 27.61
C LEU A 629 22.07 23.89 28.20
N HIS A 630 21.17 22.99 27.81
CA HIS A 630 21.13 21.60 28.28
C HIS A 630 22.41 20.82 27.91
N ARG A 631 22.98 21.08 26.73
CA ARG A 631 24.27 20.50 26.28
C ARG A 631 25.48 21.41 26.55
N ASN A 632 25.34 22.45 27.37
CA ASN A 632 26.40 23.41 27.70
C ASN A 632 27.09 24.07 26.47
N ARG A 633 26.33 24.31 25.39
CA ARG A 633 26.81 24.97 24.16
C ARG A 633 26.83 26.50 24.33
N HIS A 634 27.74 27.01 25.16
CA HIS A 634 27.77 28.43 25.54
C HIS A 634 27.90 29.41 24.36
N GLY A 635 28.69 29.08 23.33
CA GLY A 635 28.83 29.91 22.13
C GLY A 635 27.50 30.10 21.40
N VAL A 636 26.80 28.99 21.14
CA VAL A 636 25.45 28.98 20.55
C VAL A 636 24.45 29.72 21.44
N ALA A 637 24.44 29.45 22.76
CA ALA A 637 23.54 30.13 23.67
C ALA A 637 23.71 31.66 23.65
N ASN A 638 24.95 32.15 23.51
CA ASN A 638 25.23 33.57 23.37
C ASN A 638 24.75 34.14 22.03
N MET A 639 24.91 33.40 20.92
CA MET A 639 24.35 33.82 19.62
C MET A 639 22.83 33.90 19.64
N LEU A 640 22.17 32.89 20.21
CA LEU A 640 20.71 32.86 20.34
C LEU A 640 20.20 34.03 21.19
N ARG A 641 20.87 34.34 22.31
CA ARG A 641 20.52 35.53 23.11
C ARG A 641 20.66 36.83 22.32
N LYS A 642 21.72 36.98 21.52
CA LYS A 642 21.89 38.15 20.63
C LYS A 642 20.80 38.22 19.56
N ALA A 643 20.32 37.08 19.08
CA ALA A 643 19.19 36.98 18.15
C ALA A 643 17.81 37.16 18.82
N GLY A 644 17.73 37.39 20.14
CA GLY A 644 16.47 37.62 20.85
C GLY A 644 15.82 36.37 21.47
N ALA A 645 16.57 35.28 21.65
CA ALA A 645 16.08 34.10 22.34
C ALA A 645 15.83 34.36 23.83
N ASN A 646 14.61 34.09 24.28
CA ASN A 646 14.21 34.18 25.68
C ASN A 646 14.14 32.78 26.32
N VAL A 647 14.37 32.72 27.64
CA VAL A 647 14.13 31.50 28.42
C VAL A 647 12.63 31.42 28.73
N ILE A 648 11.86 30.78 27.87
CA ILE A 648 10.41 30.55 28.07
C ILE A 648 10.21 29.35 29.04
N PRO A 649 9.17 29.35 29.91
CA PRO A 649 8.89 28.24 30.82
C PRO A 649 8.79 26.89 30.11
N ARG A 650 9.14 25.80 30.82
CA ARG A 650 9.15 24.44 30.25
C ARG A 650 7.73 24.07 29.80
N PRO A 651 7.51 23.48 28.61
CA PRO A 651 6.25 22.82 28.36
C PRO A 651 6.02 21.74 29.44
N PRO A 652 4.78 21.54 29.91
CA PRO A 652 4.48 20.49 30.89
C PRO A 652 4.97 19.15 30.34
N VAL A 653 5.78 18.46 31.14
CA VAL A 653 6.26 17.12 30.82
C VAL A 653 5.08 16.19 30.99
N ASP A 654 4.59 15.56 29.92
CA ASP A 654 3.76 14.38 30.07
C ASP A 654 4.63 13.31 30.74
N SER A 655 4.22 12.92 31.94
CA SER A 655 4.96 12.03 32.85
C SER A 655 4.94 10.56 32.38
N GLY A 656 5.15 10.31 31.08
CA GLY A 656 5.14 9.00 30.46
C GLY A 656 6.50 8.48 29.99
N ASP A 657 7.38 9.35 29.49
CA ASP A 657 8.59 8.89 28.79
C ASP A 657 9.84 9.00 29.66
N ASN A 658 10.00 8.03 30.56
CA ASN A 658 11.25 7.72 31.26
C ASN A 658 12.23 6.92 30.37
N ASP A 659 12.16 7.05 29.04
CA ASP A 659 13.24 6.59 28.18
C ASP A 659 14.31 7.71 28.09
N ASP A 660 15.17 7.74 29.10
CA ASP A 660 16.56 8.18 28.96
C ASP A 660 17.38 7.12 28.19
N ARG A 661 16.81 6.56 27.12
CA ARG A 661 17.59 5.89 26.08
C ARG A 661 18.24 7.01 25.29
N ASP A 662 19.44 7.35 25.73
CA ASP A 662 20.33 8.27 25.04
C ASP A 662 20.28 7.99 23.53
N ALA A 663 20.14 9.05 22.73
CA ALA A 663 20.45 9.05 21.30
C ALA A 663 21.95 8.73 21.01
N ASP A 664 22.68 8.18 21.99
CA ASP A 664 24.05 7.68 21.90
C ASP A 664 24.11 6.17 21.59
N ALA A 665 23.00 5.50 21.22
CA ALA A 665 23.04 4.11 20.76
C ALA A 665 23.73 3.91 19.40
N ASP A 666 24.08 4.98 18.66
CA ASP A 666 24.85 4.88 17.41
C ASP A 666 26.14 5.71 17.44
N ALA A 667 27.00 5.35 18.40
CA ALA A 667 28.42 5.72 18.44
C ALA A 667 29.31 4.50 18.11
N THR A 668 28.97 3.71 17.08
CA THR A 668 29.92 2.78 16.46
C THR A 668 30.66 3.49 15.33
N THR A 669 31.53 4.43 15.70
CA THR A 669 32.71 4.70 14.88
C THR A 669 33.73 3.64 15.25
N SER A 670 33.73 2.55 14.48
CA SER A 670 34.89 1.67 14.38
C SER A 670 36.02 2.47 13.75
N GLU A 671 36.90 2.93 14.63
CA GLU A 671 38.32 3.26 14.49
C GLU A 671 38.89 3.36 13.07
N GLU A 672 39.29 4.58 12.71
CA GLU A 672 40.44 4.83 11.84
C GLU A 672 41.71 4.28 12.50
N SER A 673 42.16 3.13 12.00
CA SER A 673 43.55 2.66 11.94
C SER A 673 43.68 1.78 10.70
#